data_AF-A0A8T2YCF6-F1
#
_entry.id   AF-A0A8T2YCF6-F1
#
_cell.length_a   1.000
_cell.length_b   1.000
_cell.length_c   1.000
_cell.angle_alpha   90.00
_cell.angle_beta   90.00
_cell.angle_gamma   90.00
#
_symmetry.space_group_name_H-M   'P 1'
#
loop_
_entity.id
_entity.type
_entity.pdbx_description
1 polymer ?
#
loop_
_entity_poly.entity_id
_entity_poly.type
_entity_poly.pdbx_seq_one_letter_code
_entity_poly.pdbx_strand_id
1 'polypeptide(L)'
;MALGLIFFFSLCFTLCFAGNVSYDSRSLIINGERKLLISAAIHYPRSVPAMWPELVKTAKEGGVDVIETYVFWNVHQPTSPSEYHFDGRFDLVKFINIVQEAGMYLILRIGPFVAAEWNFGGIPVWLHYVNGTVFRTDNYNFKYYMEEFTTYIVKLMKKEKLFASQGGPIILSQVENEYGYYEGAYGEGGKRYAAWAAQMAVSQNTGVPWIMCQQFDAPPSVINTCNSFYCDQFKPIFPDKPKIWTENWPGWFQTFGAPNPHRPAEDVAFSVARFFQKGGSVQNYYMYHGGTNFGRTAGGPFITTSYDYEAPIDEYGLPRLPKWGHLKELHKAIKLCEHVLLNSKPVNLSLGPSQEADVYADASGGCVAFLANIDDKNDKTVEFQNVSYKLPAWSVSILPDCKNVVYNTAKVTSQTALVEMVPDNLQQKDGSKALKWEVFVEKAGIWGEPDFMKNGFVDHINTTKDTTDYLWYTTSIVVGENEEFLKEGRHPVLLIESMGHALHAFVNQELQGSASGNGSHSPFKFKNPISLKAGKNEIALLSMTVGLPNAGSFYEWVGAGLTSVRIEGFNNGTVDLSHFNWIYKIGLQGEKLGIYKPEGVNSVSWVATSEPPKKQPLTWYKVVLDPPAGNEPVGLDMLHMGKGLAWLNGEEIGRYWPRKSSVHEKCVTECDYRGKFMPDKCFTGCGQPTQRWYHVPRSWFKPSGNLLVIFEEKGGDPEKITFSRRKMSSICALIAEDYPSADRKSLQEAGSKNSNSKASVHLGCPQKAVISAVKFASFGTPTGKCGSYSEGECHDPNSISVVEKACLNKTECAIELTEENFNKGLCLDFTRRLAVEAPNKYPSSSAAPTHAAVELVEFGKQLATDLCCLCLEARTVTHKKQNSFVSFPISIQNPNSIRLPICHATAKSQTGPVKKRSSSSSTASPNTNKKKKRRSKGGSGDNLNLRDVEIVKDDGGLADVQVDDDDDDDSDDGFYSDSVSRKVSTHPTMPLPKPPAGFVVDDSGRVLLASTKRIVTMVDPTNNYPLECVIRRVFRSSRGDECMLLCPADTPVQILKSVNIDGWSAVSDGEVESILPAAAYALAKIHMHLVHSGLCYTARGGFCYSEDDIFDFRTDDGEDIDGLPNEGVEITCFHLDGAHYMIYTPSDPLLFVAVKDQDGQLQIADDDLLEDPAIISAIDEETEFNALVEEEAALLESLMGER
;
A
#
# COMPACT_ATOMS: atom_id res chain seq x y z
N MET A 1 35.29 1.54 62.31
CA MET A 1 34.43 0.75 61.40
C MET A 1 34.98 0.93 59.99
N ALA A 2 35.46 -0.12 59.34
CA ALA A 2 36.03 -0.05 57.98
C ALA A 2 35.57 -1.30 57.21
N LEU A 3 34.36 -1.24 56.65
CA LEU A 3 33.71 -2.31 55.87
C LEU A 3 32.41 -1.84 55.18
N GLY A 4 31.70 -0.87 55.76
CA GLY A 4 30.37 -0.42 55.29
C GLY A 4 30.32 0.56 54.11
N LEU A 5 31.40 0.73 53.33
CA LEU A 5 31.50 1.77 52.29
C LEU A 5 31.85 1.26 50.87
N ILE A 6 32.03 -0.06 50.69
CA ILE A 6 32.39 -0.66 49.39
C ILE A 6 31.15 -1.15 48.62
N PHE A 7 30.01 -1.35 49.30
CA PHE A 7 28.83 -2.03 48.72
C PHE A 7 27.89 -1.14 47.88
N PHE A 8 28.16 0.16 47.74
CA PHE A 8 27.24 1.12 47.10
C PHE A 8 27.70 1.68 45.74
N PHE A 9 28.82 1.21 45.20
CA PHE A 9 29.43 1.74 43.97
C PHE A 9 29.64 0.68 42.86
N SER A 10 28.77 -0.35 42.80
CA SER A 10 28.91 -1.49 41.87
C SER A 10 27.67 -1.81 41.02
N LEU A 11 26.61 -1.00 41.02
CA LEU A 11 25.45 -1.14 40.13
C LEU A 11 25.05 0.21 39.49
N CYS A 12 25.88 0.69 38.57
CA CYS A 12 25.42 1.63 37.52
C CYS A 12 26.21 1.50 36.21
N PHE A 13 26.67 0.27 35.89
CA PHE A 13 27.01 -0.06 34.51
C PHE A 13 25.71 -0.40 33.78
N THR A 14 25.30 0.45 32.84
CA THR A 14 24.41 0.06 31.75
C THR A 14 25.15 -0.96 30.88
N LEU A 15 25.06 -2.23 31.27
CA LEU A 15 25.61 -3.35 30.53
C LEU A 15 24.88 -3.45 29.18
N CYS A 16 25.55 -2.95 28.14
CA CYS A 16 25.13 -3.08 26.75
C CYS A 16 25.33 -4.54 26.29
N PHE A 17 24.52 -5.44 26.86
CA PHE A 17 24.41 -6.81 26.38
C PHE A 17 23.73 -6.80 25.00
N ALA A 18 24.32 -7.54 24.05
CA ALA A 18 23.64 -7.91 22.82
C ALA A 18 22.35 -8.68 23.20
N GLY A 19 21.20 -8.12 22.83
CA GLY A 19 19.90 -8.64 23.24
C GLY A 19 19.51 -9.85 22.40
N ASN A 20 19.57 -11.04 22.98
CA ASN A 20 19.12 -12.25 22.30
C ASN A 20 17.59 -12.26 22.21
N VAL A 21 17.07 -12.38 20.99
CA VAL A 21 15.64 -12.51 20.71
C VAL A 21 15.37 -13.85 20.04
N SER A 22 14.61 -14.69 20.73
CA SER A 22 14.10 -15.96 20.21
C SER A 22 12.59 -16.07 20.50
N TYR A 23 12.02 -17.26 20.34
CA TYR A 23 10.62 -17.51 20.63
C TYR A 23 10.39 -18.97 21.06
N ASP A 24 9.19 -19.23 21.56
CA ASP A 24 8.62 -20.55 21.72
C ASP A 24 7.10 -20.52 21.44
N SER A 25 6.42 -21.64 21.70
CA SER A 25 4.99 -21.82 21.49
C SER A 25 4.08 -20.87 22.30
N ARG A 26 4.62 -20.13 23.28
CA ARG A 26 3.88 -19.17 24.10
C ARG A 26 4.16 -17.73 23.69
N SER A 27 5.41 -17.34 23.48
CA SER A 27 5.77 -15.94 23.18
C SER A 27 7.13 -15.76 22.53
N LEU A 28 7.45 -14.52 22.15
CA LEU A 28 8.84 -14.10 22.03
C LEU A 28 9.55 -14.21 23.39
N ILE A 29 10.85 -14.44 23.33
CA ILE A 29 11.78 -14.47 24.46
C ILE A 29 12.83 -13.39 24.18
N ILE A 30 12.85 -12.36 25.01
CA ILE A 30 13.78 -11.22 24.87
C ILE A 30 14.68 -11.20 26.10
N ASN A 31 16.00 -11.25 25.89
CA ASN A 31 17.01 -11.32 26.94
C ASN A 31 16.85 -12.53 27.89
N GLY A 32 16.28 -13.63 27.40
CA GLY A 32 16.01 -14.85 28.17
C GLY A 32 14.66 -14.85 28.91
N GLU A 33 13.91 -13.76 28.89
CA GLU A 33 12.57 -13.67 29.50
C GLU A 33 11.47 -13.70 28.44
N ARG A 34 10.45 -14.54 28.64
CA ARG A 34 9.20 -14.44 27.87
C ARG A 34 8.58 -13.05 28.03
N LYS A 35 7.92 -12.53 26.99
CA LYS A 35 7.23 -11.23 27.00
C LYS A 35 5.83 -11.30 26.42
N LEU A 36 4.89 -10.60 27.05
CA LEU A 36 3.59 -10.27 26.49
C LEU A 36 3.71 -8.84 25.95
N LEU A 37 3.61 -8.67 24.64
CA LEU A 37 3.91 -7.41 23.97
C LEU A 37 2.66 -6.77 23.36
N ILE A 38 2.48 -5.48 23.67
CA ILE A 38 1.45 -4.62 23.10
C ILE A 38 2.16 -3.60 22.20
N SER A 39 1.73 -3.50 20.94
CA SER A 39 2.42 -2.77 19.87
C SER A 39 1.53 -1.72 19.20
N ALA A 40 2.16 -0.68 18.67
CA ALA A 40 1.51 0.47 18.06
C ALA A 40 2.08 0.79 16.66
N ALA A 41 1.30 0.64 15.59
CA ALA A 41 1.71 1.11 14.28
C ALA A 41 1.73 2.65 14.24
N ILE A 42 2.88 3.22 13.90
CA ILE A 42 3.13 4.65 13.73
C ILE A 42 4.06 4.82 12.51
N HIS A 43 3.52 5.26 11.37
CA HIS A 43 4.31 5.42 10.15
C HIS A 43 5.04 6.76 10.13
N TYR A 44 6.38 6.70 10.14
CA TYR A 44 7.23 7.91 10.15
C TYR A 44 6.93 8.91 9.02
N PRO A 45 6.60 8.52 7.76
CA PRO A 45 6.31 9.48 6.69
C PRO A 45 4.90 10.09 6.75
N ARG A 46 3.98 9.51 7.54
CA ARG A 46 2.62 10.05 7.77
C ARG A 46 2.57 11.09 8.89
N SER A 47 3.71 11.38 9.50
CA SER A 47 3.91 12.45 10.48
C SER A 47 5.21 13.21 10.12
N VAL A 48 5.62 14.17 10.95
CA VAL A 48 6.88 14.92 10.74
C VAL A 48 7.85 14.69 11.90
N PRO A 49 9.18 14.88 11.73
CA PRO A 49 10.17 14.61 12.77
C PRO A 49 9.98 15.37 14.10
N ALA A 50 9.24 16.48 14.08
CA ALA A 50 8.89 17.24 15.28
C ALA A 50 7.73 16.62 16.09
N MET A 51 6.96 15.69 15.51
CA MET A 51 5.85 14.98 16.19
C MET A 51 6.31 13.65 16.78
N TRP A 52 7.25 12.95 16.14
CA TRP A 52 7.65 11.58 16.52
C TRP A 52 7.91 11.37 18.03
N PRO A 53 8.63 12.26 18.76
CA PRO A 53 8.88 12.06 20.19
C PRO A 53 7.60 12.05 21.04
N GLU A 54 6.66 12.95 20.78
CA GLU A 54 5.41 13.03 21.54
C GLU A 54 4.42 11.93 21.14
N LEU A 55 4.44 11.48 19.87
CA LEU A 55 3.67 10.32 19.40
C LEU A 55 4.13 9.02 20.09
N VAL A 56 5.43 8.75 20.10
CA VAL A 56 6.02 7.56 20.75
C VAL A 56 5.80 7.63 22.27
N LYS A 57 6.01 8.79 22.89
CA LYS A 57 5.69 9.02 24.31
C LYS A 57 4.21 8.79 24.61
N THR A 58 3.29 9.24 23.76
CA THR A 58 1.84 9.03 23.94
C THR A 58 1.45 7.55 23.79
N ALA A 59 2.12 6.79 22.93
CA ALA A 59 1.95 5.33 22.87
C ALA A 59 2.46 4.66 24.16
N LYS A 60 3.67 5.03 24.63
CA LYS A 60 4.23 4.52 25.90
C LYS A 60 3.34 4.84 27.10
N GLU A 61 2.87 6.07 27.21
CA GLU A 61 1.90 6.50 28.23
C GLU A 61 0.56 5.76 28.11
N GLY A 62 0.22 5.27 26.91
CA GLY A 62 -0.91 4.38 26.63
C GLY A 62 -0.69 2.92 27.06
N GLY A 63 0.47 2.54 27.61
CA GLY A 63 0.78 1.17 28.04
C GLY A 63 1.28 0.25 26.93
N VAL A 64 1.80 0.81 25.84
CA VAL A 64 2.41 0.09 24.71
C VAL A 64 3.88 -0.22 25.02
N ASP A 65 4.36 -1.42 24.65
CA ASP A 65 5.76 -1.85 24.78
C ASP A 65 6.59 -1.64 23.49
N VAL A 66 5.93 -1.66 22.33
CA VAL A 66 6.56 -1.77 20.99
C VAL A 66 5.97 -0.76 20.00
N ILE A 67 6.79 -0.21 19.10
CA ILE A 67 6.31 0.55 17.93
C ILE A 67 6.44 -0.32 16.68
N GLU A 68 5.49 -0.25 15.76
CA GLU A 68 5.56 -0.90 14.46
C GLU A 68 5.60 0.15 13.34
N THR A 69 6.40 -0.10 12.30
CA THR A 69 6.30 0.67 11.04
C THR A 69 6.65 -0.17 9.83
N TYR A 70 5.93 0.07 8.73
CA TYR A 70 6.40 -0.27 7.39
C TYR A 70 7.64 0.54 6.98
N VAL A 71 8.37 0.05 5.98
CA VAL A 71 9.39 0.81 5.23
C VAL A 71 8.88 1.09 3.82
N PHE A 72 8.93 2.35 3.38
CA PHE A 72 8.24 2.80 2.17
C PHE A 72 9.22 2.97 0.99
N TRP A 73 9.44 1.89 0.23
CA TRP A 73 10.48 1.84 -0.82
C TRP A 73 10.38 2.98 -1.85
N ASN A 74 9.17 3.32 -2.31
CA ASN A 74 8.93 4.35 -3.33
C ASN A 74 9.37 5.77 -2.96
N VAL A 75 9.42 6.12 -1.67
CA VAL A 75 9.94 7.43 -1.21
C VAL A 75 11.41 7.38 -0.83
N HIS A 76 11.94 6.19 -0.52
CA HIS A 76 13.38 5.98 -0.36
C HIS A 76 14.11 5.91 -1.70
N GLN A 77 13.49 5.40 -2.76
CA GLN A 77 14.06 5.29 -4.11
C GLN A 77 13.07 5.81 -5.18
N PRO A 78 12.82 7.13 -5.26
CA PRO A 78 11.76 7.69 -6.09
C PRO A 78 12.11 7.74 -7.59
N THR A 79 13.39 7.85 -7.94
CA THR A 79 13.88 8.17 -9.29
C THR A 79 14.63 7.04 -9.97
N SER A 80 15.44 6.29 -9.22
CA SER A 80 16.32 5.25 -9.76
C SER A 80 16.73 4.23 -8.67
N PRO A 81 17.16 3.00 -9.06
CA PRO A 81 17.66 2.00 -8.11
C PRO A 81 19.00 2.36 -7.44
N SER A 82 19.73 3.37 -7.93
CA SER A 82 21.01 3.82 -7.37
C SER A 82 20.90 4.99 -6.39
N GLU A 83 19.74 5.65 -6.31
CA GLU A 83 19.50 6.80 -5.44
C GLU A 83 18.68 6.40 -4.22
N TYR A 84 19.09 6.89 -3.03
CA TYR A 84 18.51 6.56 -1.73
C TYR A 84 18.29 7.83 -0.90
N HIS A 85 17.07 8.01 -0.39
CA HIS A 85 16.65 9.20 0.36
C HIS A 85 16.15 8.85 1.77
N PHE A 86 16.76 9.48 2.78
CA PHE A 86 16.41 9.31 4.20
C PHE A 86 16.35 10.65 4.94
N ASP A 87 16.02 11.73 4.23
CA ASP A 87 15.95 13.09 4.79
C ASP A 87 14.55 13.43 5.33
N GLY A 88 14.49 14.37 6.27
CA GLY A 88 13.24 14.96 6.75
C GLY A 88 12.29 13.91 7.33
N ARG A 89 11.07 13.80 6.78
CA ARG A 89 10.07 12.81 7.24
C ARG A 89 10.35 11.38 6.76
N PHE A 90 11.40 11.15 5.97
CA PHE A 90 11.85 9.84 5.53
C PHE A 90 13.08 9.34 6.33
N ASP A 91 13.48 10.03 7.39
CA ASP A 91 14.58 9.64 8.28
C ASP A 91 14.18 8.48 9.22
N LEU A 92 14.17 7.27 8.64
CA LEU A 92 13.88 6.00 9.32
C LEU A 92 14.82 5.76 10.51
N VAL A 93 16.12 6.07 10.37
CA VAL A 93 17.12 5.86 11.42
C VAL A 93 16.81 6.72 12.64
N LYS A 94 16.52 8.01 12.43
CA LYS A 94 16.12 8.92 13.51
C LYS A 94 14.79 8.55 14.16
N PHE A 95 13.82 8.07 13.39
CA PHE A 95 12.57 7.56 13.94
C PHE A 95 12.82 6.38 14.89
N ILE A 96 13.61 5.40 14.47
CA ILE A 96 13.94 4.22 15.30
C ILE A 96 14.79 4.62 16.51
N ASN A 97 15.72 5.58 16.38
CA ASN A 97 16.46 6.14 17.52
C ASN A 97 15.54 6.76 18.57
N ILE A 98 14.50 7.50 18.17
CA ILE A 98 13.49 8.07 19.10
C ILE A 98 12.72 6.95 19.84
N VAL A 99 12.45 5.82 19.19
CA VAL A 99 11.86 4.63 19.83
C VAL A 99 12.83 3.99 20.84
N GLN A 100 14.13 3.94 20.52
CA GLN A 100 15.17 3.46 21.43
C GLN A 100 15.39 4.41 22.63
N GLU A 101 15.41 5.74 22.40
CA GLU A 101 15.49 6.77 23.45
C GLU A 101 14.27 6.74 24.37
N ALA A 102 13.08 6.47 23.83
CA ALA A 102 11.89 6.19 24.61
C ALA A 102 11.95 4.85 25.37
N GLY A 103 12.96 4.01 25.15
CA GLY A 103 13.12 2.70 25.80
C GLY A 103 11.99 1.72 25.43
N MET A 104 11.58 1.72 24.17
CA MET A 104 10.59 0.82 23.58
C MET A 104 11.24 -0.10 22.55
N TYR A 105 10.60 -1.22 22.25
CA TYR A 105 11.02 -2.11 21.15
C TYR A 105 10.43 -1.65 19.81
N LEU A 106 10.88 -2.24 18.70
CA LEU A 106 10.36 -1.99 17.36
C LEU A 106 10.11 -3.26 16.53
N ILE A 107 9.03 -3.29 15.76
CA ILE A 107 8.77 -4.23 14.66
C ILE A 107 9.01 -3.48 13.35
N LEU A 108 9.99 -3.93 12.55
CA LEU A 108 10.33 -3.28 11.28
C LEU A 108 9.74 -4.09 10.11
N ARG A 109 8.64 -3.62 9.52
CA ARG A 109 7.99 -4.30 8.39
C ARG A 109 8.61 -3.79 7.08
N ILE A 110 9.68 -4.45 6.64
CA ILE A 110 10.53 -3.98 5.53
C ILE A 110 9.81 -4.11 4.17
N GLY A 111 8.90 -5.08 4.04
CA GLY A 111 8.13 -5.31 2.82
C GLY A 111 8.94 -6.07 1.76
N PRO A 112 9.15 -5.55 0.54
CA PRO A 112 9.04 -4.14 0.18
C PRO A 112 7.67 -3.73 -0.41
N PHE A 113 6.83 -4.71 -0.75
CA PHE A 113 5.38 -4.46 -0.82
C PHE A 113 4.86 -4.30 0.62
N VAL A 114 4.02 -3.29 0.85
CA VAL A 114 3.47 -2.98 2.18
C VAL A 114 1.96 -2.75 2.19
N ALA A 115 1.30 -2.70 1.01
CA ALA A 115 -0.08 -2.21 0.84
C ALA A 115 -0.32 -0.83 1.50
N ALA A 116 -0.65 -0.83 2.79
CA ALA A 116 -0.68 0.32 3.71
C ALA A 116 -1.53 1.52 3.28
N GLU A 117 -2.49 1.32 2.37
CA GLU A 117 -3.17 2.37 1.59
C GLU A 117 -2.21 3.39 0.96
N TRP A 118 -1.01 2.92 0.62
CA TRP A 118 0.09 3.72 0.13
C TRP A 118 0.26 3.59 -1.38
N ASN A 119 0.70 4.66 -2.02
CA ASN A 119 0.83 4.78 -3.47
C ASN A 119 1.66 3.61 -4.05
N PHE A 120 1.08 2.89 -5.01
CA PHE A 120 1.72 1.72 -5.64
C PHE A 120 2.13 0.60 -4.68
N GLY A 121 1.45 0.48 -3.53
CA GLY A 121 1.70 -0.55 -2.52
C GLY A 121 3.05 -0.38 -1.81
N GLY A 122 3.66 0.80 -1.91
CA GLY A 122 5.02 1.10 -1.45
C GLY A 122 6.11 0.85 -2.50
N ILE A 123 5.82 0.23 -3.64
CA ILE A 123 6.83 -0.12 -4.64
C ILE A 123 7.16 1.09 -5.55
N PRO A 124 8.43 1.34 -5.92
CA PRO A 124 8.78 2.43 -6.82
C PRO A 124 8.20 2.26 -8.22
N VAL A 125 7.61 3.34 -8.77
CA VAL A 125 6.97 3.31 -10.09
C VAL A 125 7.99 3.07 -11.22
N TRP A 126 9.27 3.38 -11.01
CA TRP A 126 10.31 3.06 -12.00
C TRP A 126 10.50 1.54 -12.23
N LEU A 127 10.17 0.69 -11.25
CA LEU A 127 10.34 -0.76 -11.35
C LEU A 127 9.39 -1.39 -12.37
N HIS A 128 8.20 -0.80 -12.57
CA HIS A 128 7.23 -1.20 -13.61
C HIS A 128 7.76 -0.96 -15.04
N TYR A 129 8.75 -0.08 -15.23
CA TYR A 129 9.39 0.15 -16.53
C TYR A 129 10.66 -0.66 -16.78
N VAL A 130 11.06 -1.54 -15.85
CA VAL A 130 12.15 -2.49 -16.09
C VAL A 130 11.59 -3.63 -16.95
N ASN A 131 12.15 -3.82 -18.15
CA ASN A 131 11.61 -4.76 -19.15
C ASN A 131 11.44 -6.19 -18.58
N GLY A 132 10.31 -6.83 -18.89
CA GLY A 132 10.01 -8.19 -18.41
C GLY A 132 9.80 -8.34 -16.90
N THR A 133 9.59 -7.24 -16.16
CA THR A 133 9.32 -7.31 -14.70
C THR A 133 7.84 -7.52 -14.42
N VAL A 134 7.52 -8.48 -13.56
CA VAL A 134 6.17 -8.74 -13.02
C VAL A 134 6.28 -8.70 -11.50
N PHE A 135 5.35 -8.04 -10.81
CA PHE A 135 5.48 -7.78 -9.39
C PHE A 135 5.05 -8.98 -8.55
N ARG A 136 5.76 -9.20 -7.43
CA ARG A 136 5.40 -10.18 -6.37
C ARG A 136 5.19 -11.60 -6.91
N THR A 137 6.13 -12.08 -7.71
CA THR A 137 6.16 -13.45 -8.26
C THR A 137 7.60 -13.87 -8.52
N ASP A 138 7.82 -15.09 -9.04
CA ASP A 138 9.14 -15.67 -9.33
C ASP A 138 9.80 -15.06 -10.57
N ASN A 139 9.88 -13.73 -10.58
CA ASN A 139 10.43 -12.89 -11.63
C ASN A 139 11.84 -12.41 -11.25
N TYR A 140 12.83 -12.65 -12.11
CA TYR A 140 14.23 -12.32 -11.83
C TYR A 140 14.44 -10.85 -11.45
N ASN A 141 13.91 -9.91 -12.24
CA ASN A 141 14.10 -8.48 -12.01
C ASN A 141 13.46 -8.03 -10.70
N PHE A 142 12.21 -8.44 -10.45
CA PHE A 142 11.52 -8.09 -9.21
C PHE A 142 12.27 -8.61 -7.97
N LYS A 143 12.69 -9.88 -8.02
CA LYS A 143 13.47 -10.53 -6.95
C LYS A 143 14.81 -9.82 -6.71
N TYR A 144 15.54 -9.49 -7.77
CA TYR A 144 16.81 -8.76 -7.69
C TYR A 144 16.67 -7.39 -7.00
N TYR A 145 15.74 -6.55 -7.44
CA TYR A 145 15.56 -5.21 -6.84
C TYR A 145 14.98 -5.28 -5.41
N MET A 146 14.10 -6.25 -5.13
CA MET A 146 13.60 -6.54 -3.78
C MET A 146 14.73 -6.97 -2.83
N GLU A 147 15.63 -7.85 -3.28
CA GLU A 147 16.77 -8.30 -2.49
C GLU A 147 17.75 -7.15 -2.24
N GLU A 148 18.11 -6.35 -3.25
CA GLU A 148 19.01 -5.21 -3.06
C GLU A 148 18.43 -4.16 -2.09
N PHE A 149 17.14 -3.81 -2.20
CA PHE A 149 16.51 -2.87 -1.26
C PHE A 149 16.42 -3.45 0.17
N THR A 150 15.97 -4.69 0.32
CA THR A 150 15.89 -5.37 1.64
C THR A 150 17.28 -5.45 2.28
N THR A 151 18.28 -5.81 1.48
CA THR A 151 19.69 -5.88 1.87
C THR A 151 20.23 -4.50 2.25
N TYR A 152 19.89 -3.44 1.54
CA TYR A 152 20.26 -2.07 1.89
C TYR A 152 19.69 -1.67 3.25
N ILE A 153 18.39 -1.88 3.47
CA ILE A 153 17.72 -1.55 4.74
C ILE A 153 18.35 -2.35 5.89
N VAL A 154 18.57 -3.65 5.75
CA VAL A 154 19.23 -4.45 6.80
C VAL A 154 20.68 -4.01 7.02
N LYS A 155 21.45 -3.69 5.97
CA LYS A 155 22.82 -3.12 6.11
C LYS A 155 22.81 -1.79 6.85
N LEU A 156 21.85 -0.90 6.59
CA LEU A 156 21.69 0.37 7.29
C LEU A 156 21.33 0.16 8.77
N MET A 157 20.31 -0.64 9.06
CA MET A 157 19.93 -0.98 10.44
C MET A 157 21.09 -1.64 11.21
N LYS A 158 21.89 -2.51 10.55
CA LYS A 158 23.07 -3.13 11.15
C LYS A 158 24.22 -2.16 11.42
N LYS A 159 24.45 -1.20 10.52
CA LYS A 159 25.47 -0.15 10.64
C LYS A 159 25.19 0.74 11.85
N GLU A 160 23.93 1.14 12.03
CA GLU A 160 23.46 1.93 13.17
C GLU A 160 23.14 1.09 14.42
N LYS A 161 23.35 -0.23 14.37
CA LYS A 161 23.16 -1.21 15.47
C LYS A 161 21.73 -1.31 16.01
N LEU A 162 20.72 -1.09 15.15
CA LEU A 162 19.33 -0.97 15.54
C LEU A 162 18.61 -2.31 15.79
N PHE A 163 19.22 -3.45 15.44
CA PHE A 163 18.71 -4.75 15.86
C PHE A 163 18.98 -5.03 17.34
N ALA A 164 18.04 -5.68 18.03
CA ALA A 164 18.19 -6.09 19.43
C ALA A 164 19.45 -6.95 19.67
N SER A 165 19.79 -7.80 18.69
CA SER A 165 21.04 -8.57 18.60
C SER A 165 22.32 -7.72 18.68
N GLN A 166 22.23 -6.40 18.52
CA GLN A 166 23.32 -5.43 18.61
C GLN A 166 23.11 -4.36 19.71
N GLY A 167 22.01 -4.45 20.47
CA GLY A 167 21.62 -3.49 21.52
C GLY A 167 20.56 -2.45 21.09
N GLY A 168 20.04 -2.54 19.88
CA GLY A 168 18.98 -1.67 19.35
C GLY A 168 17.54 -2.10 19.71
N PRO A 169 16.52 -1.36 19.25
CA PRO A 169 15.12 -1.65 19.60
C PRO A 169 14.45 -2.72 18.72
N ILE A 170 14.95 -3.01 17.51
CA ILE A 170 14.24 -3.88 16.56
C ILE A 170 14.26 -5.33 17.04
N ILE A 171 13.09 -5.89 17.35
CA ILE A 171 12.90 -7.27 17.87
C ILE A 171 12.27 -8.23 16.86
N LEU A 172 11.66 -7.73 15.80
CA LEU A 172 11.11 -8.52 14.69
C LEU A 172 11.35 -7.79 13.37
N SER A 173 11.38 -8.53 12.26
CA SER A 173 11.30 -7.95 10.91
C SER A 173 10.31 -8.71 10.04
N GLN A 174 9.59 -8.01 9.17
CA GLN A 174 8.67 -8.63 8.20
C GLN A 174 9.18 -8.49 6.77
N VAL A 175 9.08 -9.58 6.02
CA VAL A 175 9.21 -9.62 4.56
C VAL A 175 7.83 -9.83 3.94
N GLU A 176 7.59 -9.22 2.78
CA GLU A 176 6.28 -9.16 2.09
C GLU A 176 5.15 -8.58 2.97
N ASN A 177 3.94 -8.51 2.43
CA ASN A 177 2.72 -8.13 3.15
C ASN A 177 1.48 -8.81 2.56
N GLU A 178 0.84 -9.69 3.34
CA GLU A 178 -0.42 -10.38 2.99
C GLU A 178 -0.37 -11.14 1.67
N TYR A 179 0.79 -11.74 1.36
CA TYR A 179 1.03 -12.36 0.07
C TYR A 179 0.16 -13.61 -0.19
N GLY A 180 -0.18 -14.39 0.84
CA GLY A 180 -1.03 -15.59 0.71
C GLY A 180 -2.44 -15.34 0.16
N TYR A 181 -2.95 -14.10 0.17
CA TYR A 181 -4.20 -13.75 -0.54
C TYR A 181 -4.04 -13.61 -2.06
N TYR A 182 -2.81 -13.41 -2.54
CA TYR A 182 -2.49 -13.11 -3.94
C TYR A 182 -1.70 -14.21 -4.63
N GLU A 183 -0.92 -14.97 -3.87
CA GLU A 183 -0.06 -16.09 -4.27
C GLU A 183 -0.70 -17.06 -5.26
N GLY A 184 -1.93 -17.51 -4.99
CA GLY A 184 -2.65 -18.44 -5.86
C GLY A 184 -2.88 -17.90 -7.28
N ALA A 185 -2.97 -16.58 -7.46
CA ALA A 185 -3.11 -15.95 -8.78
C ALA A 185 -1.79 -15.97 -9.60
N TYR A 186 -0.67 -16.31 -8.98
CA TYR A 186 0.64 -16.48 -9.61
C TYR A 186 1.05 -17.96 -9.73
N GLY A 187 0.18 -18.91 -9.34
CA GLY A 187 0.42 -20.35 -9.41
C GLY A 187 1.69 -20.80 -8.69
N GLU A 188 2.42 -21.74 -9.28
CA GLU A 188 3.73 -22.19 -8.76
C GLU A 188 4.79 -21.07 -8.74
N GLY A 189 4.65 -20.04 -9.58
CA GLY A 189 5.48 -18.84 -9.51
C GLY A 189 5.26 -18.06 -8.20
N GLY A 190 4.05 -18.08 -7.65
CA GLY A 190 3.76 -17.49 -6.34
C GLY A 190 4.46 -18.22 -5.21
N LYS A 191 4.30 -19.55 -5.14
CA LYS A 191 4.91 -20.39 -4.09
C LYS A 191 6.44 -20.31 -4.09
N ARG A 192 7.07 -20.38 -5.27
CA ARG A 192 8.53 -20.24 -5.40
C ARG A 192 9.02 -18.86 -5.00
N TYR A 193 8.23 -17.81 -5.23
CA TYR A 193 8.51 -16.46 -4.74
C TYR A 193 8.35 -16.34 -3.22
N ALA A 194 7.28 -16.84 -2.62
CA ALA A 194 7.08 -16.80 -1.17
C ALA A 194 8.19 -17.54 -0.42
N ALA A 195 8.55 -18.74 -0.88
CA ALA A 195 9.67 -19.52 -0.35
C ALA A 195 11.01 -18.79 -0.50
N TRP A 196 11.28 -18.21 -1.68
CA TRP A 196 12.48 -17.41 -1.91
C TRP A 196 12.53 -16.15 -1.04
N ALA A 197 11.43 -15.43 -0.88
CA ALA A 197 11.37 -14.19 -0.11
C ALA A 197 11.66 -14.45 1.38
N ALA A 198 11.07 -15.52 1.93
CA ALA A 198 11.37 -16.01 3.27
C ALA A 198 12.85 -16.43 3.43
N GLN A 199 13.40 -17.16 2.46
CA GLN A 199 14.80 -17.59 2.48
C GLN A 199 15.79 -16.41 2.39
N MET A 200 15.53 -15.46 1.48
CA MET A 200 16.30 -14.23 1.30
C MET A 200 16.28 -13.38 2.57
N ALA A 201 15.11 -13.18 3.18
CA ALA A 201 14.98 -12.45 4.44
C ALA A 201 15.79 -13.10 5.57
N VAL A 202 15.67 -14.42 5.75
CA VAL A 202 16.42 -15.16 6.78
C VAL A 202 17.94 -15.12 6.51
N SER A 203 18.38 -15.19 5.24
CA SER A 203 19.81 -15.12 4.88
C SER A 203 20.47 -13.78 5.25
N GLN A 204 19.69 -12.69 5.33
CA GLN A 204 20.16 -11.39 5.82
C GLN A 204 20.74 -11.46 7.24
N ASN A 205 20.42 -12.50 8.03
CA ASN A 205 20.99 -12.78 9.36
C ASN A 205 20.94 -11.54 10.30
N THR A 206 19.73 -11.02 10.52
CA THR A 206 19.45 -9.87 11.41
C THR A 206 19.74 -10.17 12.89
N GLY A 207 19.75 -11.44 13.27
CA GLY A 207 19.85 -11.88 14.66
C GLY A 207 18.55 -11.71 15.45
N VAL A 208 17.42 -11.46 14.77
CA VAL A 208 16.06 -11.43 15.35
C VAL A 208 15.08 -12.19 14.45
N PRO A 209 13.94 -12.70 14.96
CA PRO A 209 13.01 -13.49 14.16
C PRO A 209 12.38 -12.71 13.00
N TRP A 210 12.13 -13.42 11.90
CA TRP A 210 11.36 -12.93 10.77
C TRP A 210 9.91 -13.38 10.83
N ILE A 211 9.00 -12.54 10.33
CA ILE A 211 7.57 -12.78 10.27
C ILE A 211 7.03 -12.55 8.85
N MET A 212 5.86 -13.11 8.55
CA MET A 212 5.02 -12.80 7.38
C MET A 212 3.55 -12.74 7.83
N CYS A 213 2.80 -11.73 7.41
CA CYS A 213 1.36 -11.61 7.72
C CYS A 213 0.50 -12.22 6.60
N GLN A 214 -0.58 -12.91 6.98
CA GLN A 214 -1.50 -13.63 6.08
C GLN A 214 -0.79 -14.49 5.01
N GLN A 215 0.30 -15.15 5.41
CA GLN A 215 0.96 -16.20 4.63
C GLN A 215 0.54 -17.56 5.18
N PHE A 216 -0.06 -18.41 4.34
CA PHE A 216 -0.75 -19.62 4.79
C PHE A 216 0.12 -20.88 4.84
N ASP A 217 1.30 -20.84 4.21
CA ASP A 217 2.27 -21.93 4.09
C ASP A 217 3.70 -21.56 4.57
N ALA A 218 3.86 -20.39 5.20
CA ALA A 218 5.16 -19.79 5.51
C ALA A 218 6.15 -20.78 6.17
N PRO A 219 7.41 -20.85 5.70
CA PRO A 219 8.32 -21.94 6.05
C PRO A 219 8.66 -22.00 7.55
N PRO A 220 9.21 -23.15 8.04
CA PRO A 220 9.56 -23.33 9.45
C PRO A 220 10.40 -22.19 10.07
N SER A 221 11.26 -21.54 9.28
CA SER A 221 12.13 -20.43 9.69
C SER A 221 11.46 -19.06 9.88
N VAL A 222 10.19 -18.88 9.48
CA VAL A 222 9.47 -17.58 9.50
C VAL A 222 8.13 -17.71 10.22
N ILE A 223 7.79 -16.78 11.12
CA ILE A 223 6.53 -16.83 11.87
C ILE A 223 5.39 -16.28 11.01
N ASN A 224 4.36 -17.09 10.75
CA ASN A 224 3.14 -16.59 10.13
C ASN A 224 2.26 -15.86 11.15
N THR A 225 1.63 -14.76 10.73
CA THR A 225 0.93 -13.82 11.62
C THR A 225 -0.41 -13.38 11.01
N CYS A 226 -1.33 -12.91 11.85
CA CYS A 226 -2.70 -12.60 11.46
C CYS A 226 -2.98 -11.08 11.41
N ASN A 227 -3.80 -10.66 10.44
CA ASN A 227 -4.30 -9.30 10.26
C ASN A 227 -5.84 -9.34 10.19
N SER A 228 -6.55 -8.63 11.07
CA SER A 228 -8.01 -8.67 11.11
C SER A 228 -8.61 -7.66 12.10
N PHE A 229 -9.94 -7.50 12.07
CA PHE A 229 -10.68 -7.00 13.23
C PHE A 229 -10.63 -7.97 14.43
N TYR A 230 -10.47 -9.28 14.19
CA TYR A 230 -10.38 -10.33 15.23
C TYR A 230 -9.42 -11.46 14.83
N CYS A 231 -8.36 -11.69 15.62
CA CYS A 231 -7.45 -12.85 15.46
C CYS A 231 -7.47 -13.79 16.67
N ASP A 232 -8.54 -13.81 17.47
CA ASP A 232 -8.66 -14.68 18.65
C ASP A 232 -8.72 -16.18 18.31
N GLN A 233 -9.26 -16.53 17.13
CA GLN A 233 -9.28 -17.91 16.63
C GLN A 233 -8.04 -18.32 15.82
N PHE A 234 -7.15 -17.38 15.47
CA PHE A 234 -5.93 -17.66 14.71
C PHE A 234 -4.99 -18.62 15.48
N LYS A 235 -4.28 -19.46 14.72
CA LYS A 235 -3.20 -20.35 15.18
C LYS A 235 -2.04 -20.25 14.18
N PRO A 236 -0.78 -20.17 14.62
CA PRO A 236 0.37 -20.30 13.72
C PRO A 236 0.42 -21.71 13.13
N ILE A 237 1.04 -21.85 11.95
CA ILE A 237 1.13 -23.13 11.20
C ILE A 237 1.87 -24.20 12.01
N PHE A 238 2.90 -23.80 12.76
CA PHE A 238 3.75 -24.72 13.54
C PHE A 238 3.52 -24.49 15.04
N PRO A 239 3.39 -25.57 15.85
CA PRO A 239 2.98 -25.48 17.25
C PRO A 239 4.09 -24.99 18.20
N ASP A 240 5.31 -24.79 17.70
CA ASP A 240 6.48 -24.22 18.39
C ASP A 240 6.61 -22.69 18.21
N LYS A 241 5.77 -22.10 17.34
CA LYS A 241 5.76 -20.65 17.06
C LYS A 241 4.75 -19.91 17.95
N PRO A 242 5.01 -18.65 18.32
CA PRO A 242 4.10 -17.84 19.13
C PRO A 242 2.93 -17.30 18.33
N LYS A 243 1.80 -17.04 18.99
CA LYS A 243 0.62 -16.44 18.39
C LYS A 243 0.73 -14.91 18.35
N ILE A 244 0.93 -14.37 17.14
CA ILE A 244 1.16 -12.95 16.84
C ILE A 244 0.03 -12.37 15.97
N TRP A 245 -0.41 -11.16 16.31
CA TRP A 245 -1.37 -10.35 15.59
C TRP A 245 -0.72 -9.03 15.15
N THR A 246 -0.35 -8.94 13.88
CA THR A 246 0.35 -7.80 13.27
C THR A 246 -0.56 -6.63 12.94
N GLU A 247 -1.86 -6.85 12.69
CA GLU A 247 -2.80 -5.75 12.48
C GLU A 247 -4.17 -6.00 13.13
N ASN A 248 -4.36 -5.48 14.35
CA ASN A 248 -5.69 -5.22 14.91
C ASN A 248 -6.16 -3.85 14.41
N TRP A 249 -7.14 -3.81 13.52
CA TRP A 249 -7.65 -2.57 12.93
C TRP A 249 -8.58 -1.82 13.91
N PRO A 250 -8.20 -0.69 14.54
CA PRO A 250 -9.03 -0.01 15.54
C PRO A 250 -10.02 0.98 14.92
N GLY A 251 -10.21 0.90 13.60
CA GLY A 251 -11.01 1.75 12.74
C GLY A 251 -10.78 1.32 11.29
N TRP A 252 -10.80 2.25 10.33
CA TRP A 252 -10.55 1.94 8.92
C TRP A 252 -10.11 3.18 8.13
N PHE A 253 -9.54 2.99 6.94
CA PHE A 253 -9.15 4.08 6.04
C PHE A 253 -10.35 4.75 5.34
N GLN A 254 -10.13 5.94 4.77
CA GLN A 254 -11.15 6.73 4.08
C GLN A 254 -10.72 7.12 2.67
N THR A 255 -11.63 7.02 1.69
CA THR A 255 -11.44 7.44 0.28
C THR A 255 -12.29 8.66 -0.10
N PHE A 256 -11.82 9.50 -1.01
CA PHE A 256 -12.51 10.71 -1.47
C PHE A 256 -13.88 10.39 -2.08
N GLY A 257 -14.95 10.68 -1.33
CA GLY A 257 -16.35 10.39 -1.70
C GLY A 257 -17.02 9.31 -0.84
N ALA A 258 -16.28 8.63 0.05
CA ALA A 258 -16.83 7.70 1.03
C ALA A 258 -17.32 8.43 2.31
N PRO A 259 -18.25 7.83 3.08
CA PRO A 259 -18.52 8.22 4.46
C PRO A 259 -17.31 7.94 5.38
N ASN A 260 -17.37 8.38 6.64
CA ASN A 260 -16.30 8.18 7.62
C ASN A 260 -16.56 6.91 8.46
N PRO A 261 -15.70 5.87 8.38
CA PRO A 261 -15.83 4.66 9.19
C PRO A 261 -15.46 4.91 10.67
N HIS A 262 -16.11 4.21 11.60
CA HIS A 262 -15.78 4.26 13.02
C HIS A 262 -15.94 2.90 13.69
N ARG A 263 -14.90 2.44 14.39
CA ARG A 263 -14.93 1.24 15.26
C ARG A 263 -14.96 1.65 16.73
N PRO A 264 -15.93 1.19 17.55
CA PRO A 264 -16.02 1.52 18.98
C PRO A 264 -14.81 1.05 19.79
N ALA A 265 -14.54 1.73 20.90
CA ALA A 265 -13.43 1.39 21.80
C ALA A 265 -13.65 0.02 22.47
N GLU A 266 -14.91 -0.31 22.74
CA GLU A 266 -15.38 -1.49 23.44
C GLU A 266 -15.19 -2.77 22.61
N ASP A 267 -15.42 -2.69 21.30
CA ASP A 267 -15.18 -3.80 20.37
C ASP A 267 -13.69 -4.00 20.07
N VAL A 268 -12.91 -2.92 19.95
CA VAL A 268 -11.44 -3.03 19.88
C VAL A 268 -10.92 -3.70 21.16
N ALA A 269 -11.35 -3.23 22.33
CA ALA A 269 -10.98 -3.82 23.62
C ALA A 269 -11.42 -5.29 23.75
N PHE A 270 -12.65 -5.62 23.31
CA PHE A 270 -13.13 -7.01 23.23
C PHE A 270 -12.17 -7.84 22.37
N SER A 271 -11.89 -7.41 21.15
CA SER A 271 -11.05 -8.15 20.20
C SER A 271 -9.65 -8.44 20.73
N VAL A 272 -9.03 -7.48 21.44
CA VAL A 272 -7.70 -7.64 22.06
C VAL A 272 -7.75 -8.49 23.32
N ALA A 273 -8.75 -8.31 24.20
CA ALA A 273 -8.95 -9.18 25.36
C ALA A 273 -9.18 -10.64 24.95
N ARG A 274 -10.00 -10.88 23.92
CA ARG A 274 -10.22 -12.19 23.29
C ARG A 274 -8.91 -12.83 22.78
N PHE A 275 -8.03 -12.04 22.16
CA PHE A 275 -6.76 -12.54 21.64
C PHE A 275 -5.81 -13.02 22.76
N PHE A 276 -5.62 -12.23 23.82
CA PHE A 276 -4.79 -12.64 24.97
C PHE A 276 -5.44 -13.77 25.78
N GLN A 277 -6.76 -13.76 25.95
CA GLN A 277 -7.56 -14.87 26.47
C GLN A 277 -7.24 -16.18 25.72
N LYS A 278 -7.25 -16.15 24.38
CA LYS A 278 -6.96 -17.30 23.49
C LYS A 278 -5.47 -17.46 23.13
N GLY A 279 -4.58 -17.19 24.08
CA GLY A 279 -3.16 -17.57 24.01
C GLY A 279 -2.25 -16.65 23.18
N GLY A 280 -2.75 -15.51 22.69
CA GLY A 280 -1.94 -14.50 22.02
C GLY A 280 -0.83 -13.93 22.91
N SER A 281 0.26 -13.47 22.32
CA SER A 281 1.40 -12.89 23.07
C SER A 281 2.06 -11.66 22.44
N VAL A 282 1.78 -11.37 21.17
CA VAL A 282 2.10 -10.08 20.53
C VAL A 282 0.88 -9.57 19.79
N GLN A 283 0.41 -8.36 20.12
CA GLN A 283 -0.71 -7.70 19.44
C GLN A 283 -0.31 -6.28 19.05
N ASN A 284 -0.53 -5.92 17.79
CA ASN A 284 -0.27 -4.59 17.25
C ASN A 284 -1.56 -3.88 16.81
N TYR A 285 -1.67 -2.58 17.10
CA TYR A 285 -2.77 -1.74 16.61
C TYR A 285 -2.39 -1.08 15.28
N TYR A 286 -3.11 -1.39 14.22
CA TYR A 286 -2.92 -0.82 12.88
C TYR A 286 -4.14 0.04 12.51
N MET A 287 -4.15 1.36 12.69
CA MET A 287 -3.09 2.24 13.18
C MET A 287 -3.25 2.61 14.66
N TYR A 288 -2.13 2.84 15.36
CA TYR A 288 -2.15 3.51 16.66
C TYR A 288 -2.05 5.03 16.53
N HIS A 289 -1.22 5.50 15.59
CA HIS A 289 -1.30 6.84 15.00
C HIS A 289 -1.27 6.70 13.48
N GLY A 290 -2.37 7.05 12.82
CA GLY A 290 -2.46 6.96 11.37
C GLY A 290 -1.83 8.14 10.63
N GLY A 291 -2.09 9.38 11.07
CA GLY A 291 -1.46 10.58 10.55
C GLY A 291 -2.05 11.09 9.22
N THR A 292 -1.20 11.63 8.35
CA THR A 292 -1.57 12.33 7.11
C THR A 292 -0.74 11.80 5.93
N ASN A 293 -1.39 11.49 4.80
CA ASN A 293 -0.77 11.22 3.51
C ASN A 293 -0.24 12.52 2.88
N PHE A 294 0.87 13.04 3.40
CA PHE A 294 1.50 14.28 2.92
C PHE A 294 2.06 14.12 1.49
N GLY A 295 1.80 15.14 0.67
CA GLY A 295 2.17 15.15 -0.75
C GLY A 295 1.31 14.26 -1.62
N ARG A 296 1.66 14.15 -2.90
CA ARG A 296 0.95 13.33 -3.89
C ARG A 296 1.38 11.86 -4.00
N THR A 297 2.59 11.49 -3.54
CA THR A 297 3.12 10.11 -3.62
C THR A 297 2.87 9.26 -2.37
N ALA A 298 2.04 9.74 -1.42
CA ALA A 298 1.73 9.02 -0.19
C ALA A 298 0.49 8.11 -0.32
N GLY A 299 -0.72 8.67 -0.42
CA GLY A 299 -1.97 7.89 -0.49
C GLY A 299 -2.43 7.60 -1.92
N GLY A 300 -2.96 6.40 -2.16
CA GLY A 300 -3.58 6.00 -3.42
C GLY A 300 -4.19 4.59 -3.38
N PRO A 301 -5.15 4.26 -4.27
CA PRO A 301 -5.89 5.16 -5.14
C PRO A 301 -7.11 5.76 -4.40
N PHE A 302 -7.47 7.02 -4.68
CA PHE A 302 -8.55 7.76 -4.02
C PHE A 302 -8.47 7.91 -2.48
N ILE A 303 -7.50 7.29 -1.80
CA ILE A 303 -7.24 7.46 -0.37
C ILE A 303 -7.14 8.96 -0.04
N THR A 304 -7.78 9.37 1.05
CA THR A 304 -7.79 10.76 1.51
C THR A 304 -6.40 11.24 1.94
N THR A 305 -6.20 12.56 2.02
CA THR A 305 -4.96 13.11 2.58
C THR A 305 -4.92 12.92 4.10
N SER A 306 -6.07 12.87 4.78
CA SER A 306 -6.12 12.27 6.12
C SER A 306 -5.85 10.77 6.06
N TYR A 307 -5.17 10.23 7.06
CA TYR A 307 -5.13 8.80 7.35
C TYR A 307 -5.40 8.57 8.83
N ASP A 308 -6.31 9.35 9.42
CA ASP A 308 -6.65 9.30 10.85
C ASP A 308 -6.98 7.88 11.36
N TYR A 309 -7.62 7.07 10.52
CA TYR A 309 -7.97 5.66 10.78
C TYR A 309 -8.89 5.44 12.00
N GLU A 310 -9.49 6.50 12.57
CA GLU A 310 -10.14 6.48 13.90
C GLU A 310 -9.21 5.96 15.02
N ALA A 311 -7.89 6.15 14.84
CA ALA A 311 -6.84 5.59 15.66
C ALA A 311 -6.82 6.14 17.11
N PRO A 312 -6.27 5.40 18.09
CA PRO A 312 -6.04 5.85 19.46
C PRO A 312 -5.32 7.20 19.58
N ILE A 313 -4.43 7.55 18.66
CA ILE A 313 -3.90 8.90 18.47
C ILE A 313 -4.38 9.40 17.09
N ASP A 314 -5.10 10.53 17.07
CA ASP A 314 -5.69 11.09 15.87
C ASP A 314 -4.66 11.62 14.85
N GLU A 315 -5.11 12.00 13.65
CA GLU A 315 -4.26 12.56 12.56
C GLU A 315 -3.30 13.68 13.04
N TYR A 316 -3.70 14.44 14.05
CA TYR A 316 -3.03 15.65 14.52
C TYR A 316 -2.14 15.38 15.75
N GLY A 317 -2.04 14.13 16.20
CA GLY A 317 -1.22 13.71 17.34
C GLY A 317 -1.92 13.82 18.71
N LEU A 318 -3.25 13.96 18.76
CA LEU A 318 -4.00 14.05 20.02
C LEU A 318 -4.57 12.67 20.45
N PRO A 319 -4.55 12.31 21.75
CA PRO A 319 -5.21 11.10 22.25
C PRO A 319 -6.73 11.14 21.99
N ARG A 320 -7.23 10.15 21.24
CA ARG A 320 -8.65 9.98 20.93
C ARG A 320 -9.37 9.35 22.12
N LEU A 321 -9.95 10.18 22.98
CA LEU A 321 -10.68 9.76 24.18
C LEU A 321 -12.18 9.57 23.89
N PRO A 322 -12.79 8.42 24.26
CA PRO A 322 -12.31 7.48 25.28
C PRO A 322 -11.36 6.39 24.78
N LYS A 323 -11.29 6.10 23.47
CA LYS A 323 -10.58 4.94 22.89
C LYS A 323 -9.17 4.71 23.44
N TRP A 324 -8.30 5.73 23.45
CA TRP A 324 -6.94 5.64 24.00
C TRP A 324 -6.93 5.29 25.50
N GLY A 325 -7.83 5.90 26.28
CA GLY A 325 -7.92 5.68 27.73
C GLY A 325 -8.45 4.29 28.07
N HIS A 326 -9.49 3.84 27.37
CA HIS A 326 -10.08 2.51 27.56
C HIS A 326 -9.06 1.40 27.26
N LEU A 327 -8.34 1.52 26.13
CA LEU A 327 -7.27 0.58 25.78
C LEU A 327 -6.09 0.65 26.76
N LYS A 328 -5.73 1.83 27.28
CA LYS A 328 -4.71 1.97 28.33
C LYS A 328 -5.06 1.21 29.63
N GLU A 329 -6.33 1.21 30.03
CA GLU A 329 -6.77 0.41 31.19
C GLU A 329 -6.84 -1.09 30.88
N LEU A 330 -7.20 -1.48 29.64
CA LEU A 330 -7.04 -2.86 29.17
C LEU A 330 -5.59 -3.33 29.23
N HIS A 331 -4.64 -2.52 28.76
CA HIS A 331 -3.21 -2.86 28.76
C HIS A 331 -2.70 -3.08 30.19
N LYS A 332 -3.06 -2.21 31.14
CA LYS A 332 -2.81 -2.41 32.58
C LYS A 332 -3.38 -3.75 33.08
N ALA A 333 -4.64 -4.05 32.75
CA ALA A 333 -5.30 -5.28 33.18
C ALA A 333 -4.60 -6.54 32.63
N ILE A 334 -4.17 -6.53 31.36
CA ILE A 334 -3.39 -7.62 30.75
C ILE A 334 -2.00 -7.73 31.40
N LYS A 335 -1.33 -6.61 31.68
CA LYS A 335 -0.01 -6.59 32.34
C LYS A 335 -0.04 -7.06 33.80
N LEU A 336 -1.16 -6.92 34.52
CA LEU A 336 -1.36 -7.58 35.82
C LEU A 336 -1.35 -9.11 35.70
N CYS A 337 -1.78 -9.65 34.55
CA CYS A 337 -1.86 -11.08 34.27
C CYS A 337 -0.59 -11.67 33.63
N GLU A 338 0.40 -10.85 33.26
CA GLU A 338 1.52 -11.24 32.37
C GLU A 338 2.31 -12.46 32.88
N HIS A 339 2.62 -12.53 34.18
CA HIS A 339 3.37 -13.67 34.75
C HIS A 339 2.66 -15.01 34.53
N VAL A 340 1.38 -15.09 34.88
CA VAL A 340 0.61 -16.35 34.82
C VAL A 340 0.34 -16.72 33.36
N LEU A 341 -0.03 -15.73 32.53
CA LEU A 341 -0.25 -15.92 31.09
C LEU A 341 0.97 -16.50 30.37
N LEU A 342 2.18 -16.04 30.70
CA LEU A 342 3.42 -16.50 30.06
C LEU A 342 3.95 -17.84 30.63
N ASN A 343 3.52 -18.26 31.82
CA ASN A 343 4.06 -19.44 32.51
C ASN A 343 3.06 -20.61 32.68
N SER A 344 1.79 -20.44 32.31
CA SER A 344 0.80 -21.53 32.31
C SER A 344 0.14 -21.75 30.94
N LYS A 345 -0.61 -22.86 30.83
CA LYS A 345 -1.55 -23.12 29.74
C LYS A 345 -2.97 -22.70 30.18
N PRO A 346 -3.88 -22.33 29.25
CA PRO A 346 -5.28 -22.12 29.56
C PRO A 346 -6.01 -23.46 29.80
N VAL A 347 -6.96 -23.44 30.73
CA VAL A 347 -8.06 -24.39 30.83
C VAL A 347 -9.33 -23.66 30.39
N ASN A 348 -9.94 -24.11 29.30
CA ASN A 348 -11.21 -23.57 28.82
C ASN A 348 -12.39 -24.23 29.55
N LEU A 349 -13.38 -23.43 29.92
CA LEU A 349 -14.60 -23.86 30.61
C LEU A 349 -15.81 -23.16 29.98
N SER A 350 -16.84 -23.90 29.58
CA SER A 350 -18.13 -23.28 29.25
C SER A 350 -18.82 -22.79 30.52
N LEU A 351 -19.35 -21.58 30.46
CA LEU A 351 -20.26 -20.99 31.46
C LEU A 351 -21.69 -20.83 30.92
N GLY A 352 -21.95 -21.30 29.70
CA GLY A 352 -23.20 -21.15 28.98
C GLY A 352 -23.03 -21.25 27.45
N PRO A 353 -24.13 -21.22 26.67
CA PRO A 353 -24.10 -21.44 25.21
C PRO A 353 -23.28 -20.43 24.40
N SER A 354 -23.02 -19.24 24.96
CA SER A 354 -22.13 -18.24 24.34
C SER A 354 -21.24 -17.56 25.39
N GLN A 355 -21.00 -18.25 26.51
CA GLN A 355 -20.27 -17.73 27.65
C GLN A 355 -19.16 -18.72 28.02
N GLU A 356 -17.93 -18.24 28.17
CA GLU A 356 -16.78 -19.08 28.47
C GLU A 356 -15.78 -18.40 29.40
N ALA A 357 -15.06 -19.22 30.17
CA ALA A 357 -13.88 -18.82 30.92
C ALA A 357 -12.64 -19.51 30.36
N ASP A 358 -11.57 -18.76 30.13
CA ASP A 358 -10.23 -19.35 30.01
C ASP A 358 -9.45 -19.01 31.27
N VAL A 359 -9.04 -20.05 31.99
CA VAL A 359 -8.36 -19.97 33.29
C VAL A 359 -6.90 -20.36 33.12
N TYR A 360 -6.00 -19.47 33.51
CA TYR A 360 -4.57 -19.67 33.54
C TYR A 360 -4.15 -19.81 35.01
N ALA A 361 -3.50 -20.92 35.37
CA ALA A 361 -3.01 -21.15 36.73
C ALA A 361 -1.59 -21.71 36.71
N ASP A 362 -0.68 -21.10 37.48
CA ASP A 362 0.72 -21.51 37.56
C ASP A 362 1.07 -22.24 38.88
N ALA A 363 2.23 -22.91 38.89
CA ALA A 363 2.68 -23.69 40.03
C ALA A 363 3.08 -22.86 41.27
N SER A 364 3.11 -21.52 41.18
CA SER A 364 3.31 -20.63 42.34
C SER A 364 1.99 -20.29 43.05
N GLY A 365 0.85 -20.69 42.49
CA GLY A 365 -0.50 -20.38 43.00
C GLY A 365 -1.11 -19.12 42.36
N GLY A 366 -0.47 -18.54 41.33
CA GLY A 366 -1.08 -17.48 40.52
C GLY A 366 -2.27 -18.04 39.73
N CYS A 367 -3.38 -17.30 39.69
CA CYS A 367 -4.60 -17.67 38.95
C CYS A 367 -5.15 -16.43 38.23
N VAL A 368 -5.30 -16.51 36.92
CA VAL A 368 -5.93 -15.49 36.07
C VAL A 368 -7.13 -16.10 35.36
N ALA A 369 -8.25 -15.37 35.29
CA ALA A 369 -9.41 -15.77 34.48
C ALA A 369 -9.87 -14.66 33.55
N PHE A 370 -10.25 -15.04 32.33
CA PHE A 370 -10.94 -14.19 31.36
C PHE A 370 -12.36 -14.73 31.19
N LEU A 371 -13.38 -13.99 31.64
CA LEU A 371 -14.79 -14.39 31.53
C LEU A 371 -15.42 -13.65 30.35
N ALA A 372 -15.71 -14.36 29.26
CA ALA A 372 -16.23 -13.79 28.03
C ALA A 372 -17.73 -14.08 27.86
N ASN A 373 -18.47 -13.09 27.37
CA ASN A 373 -19.81 -13.23 26.83
C ASN A 373 -19.79 -12.83 25.34
N ILE A 374 -20.04 -13.82 24.48
CA ILE A 374 -19.98 -13.72 23.01
C ILE A 374 -21.41 -13.55 22.42
N ASP A 375 -22.45 -13.59 23.27
CA ASP A 375 -23.81 -13.17 22.91
C ASP A 375 -23.78 -11.69 22.47
N ASP A 376 -24.23 -11.41 21.24
CA ASP A 376 -24.18 -10.08 20.62
C ASP A 376 -25.38 -9.20 21.02
N LYS A 377 -26.31 -9.71 21.82
CA LYS A 377 -27.57 -9.01 22.18
C LYS A 377 -27.76 -8.91 23.69
N ASN A 378 -27.50 -9.99 24.42
CA ASN A 378 -27.94 -10.14 25.80
C ASN A 378 -26.79 -10.09 26.82
N ASP A 379 -26.93 -9.23 27.83
CA ASP A 379 -26.23 -9.38 29.11
C ASP A 379 -26.53 -10.76 29.71
N LYS A 380 -25.54 -11.37 30.36
CA LYS A 380 -25.71 -12.63 31.11
C LYS A 380 -25.12 -12.52 32.50
N THR A 381 -25.74 -13.22 33.44
CA THR A 381 -25.14 -13.50 34.75
C THR A 381 -24.65 -14.94 34.75
N VAL A 382 -23.39 -15.16 35.10
CA VAL A 382 -22.74 -16.49 35.14
C VAL A 382 -22.16 -16.76 36.52
N GLU A 383 -22.08 -18.01 36.93
CA GLU A 383 -21.35 -18.42 38.13
C GLU A 383 -19.96 -18.94 37.77
N PHE A 384 -18.94 -18.45 38.47
CA PHE A 384 -17.55 -18.89 38.33
C PHE A 384 -16.89 -18.91 39.70
N GLN A 385 -16.30 -20.05 40.08
CA GLN A 385 -15.71 -20.27 41.42
C GLN A 385 -16.64 -19.87 42.59
N ASN A 386 -17.94 -20.21 42.50
CA ASN A 386 -18.99 -19.87 43.46
C ASN A 386 -19.24 -18.35 43.66
N VAL A 387 -18.82 -17.51 42.70
CA VAL A 387 -19.12 -16.08 42.64
C VAL A 387 -19.93 -15.79 41.38
N SER A 388 -20.92 -14.91 41.50
CA SER A 388 -21.81 -14.53 40.39
C SER A 388 -21.29 -13.26 39.70
N TYR A 389 -21.12 -13.30 38.38
CA TYR A 389 -20.60 -12.19 37.57
C TYR A 389 -21.61 -11.79 36.49
N LYS A 390 -21.96 -10.50 36.44
CA LYS A 390 -22.72 -9.92 35.32
C LYS A 390 -21.76 -9.54 34.19
N LEU A 391 -21.88 -10.22 33.05
CA LEU A 391 -21.14 -9.95 31.82
C LEU A 391 -22.06 -9.24 30.81
N PRO A 392 -21.76 -7.98 30.42
CA PRO A 392 -22.45 -7.33 29.32
C PRO A 392 -22.39 -8.16 28.03
N ALA A 393 -23.36 -7.96 27.12
CA ALA A 393 -23.28 -8.48 25.76
C ALA A 393 -21.95 -8.08 25.07
N TRP A 394 -21.38 -9.00 24.28
CA TRP A 394 -20.12 -8.82 23.53
C TRP A 394 -18.97 -8.23 24.38
N SER A 395 -18.68 -8.86 25.54
CA SER A 395 -17.69 -8.34 26.49
C SER A 395 -16.78 -9.42 27.08
N VAL A 396 -15.60 -9.02 27.56
CA VAL A 396 -14.69 -9.86 28.37
C VAL A 396 -14.37 -9.15 29.68
N SER A 397 -14.55 -9.84 30.80
CA SER A 397 -14.09 -9.43 32.13
C SER A 397 -12.76 -10.08 32.47
N ILE A 398 -11.79 -9.30 32.99
CA ILE A 398 -10.44 -9.76 33.33
C ILE A 398 -10.28 -9.81 34.85
N LEU A 399 -9.89 -10.97 35.38
CA LEU A 399 -9.74 -11.28 36.79
C LEU A 399 -8.29 -11.76 37.07
N PRO A 400 -7.35 -10.88 37.47
CA PRO A 400 -5.94 -11.23 37.66
C PRO A 400 -5.63 -12.17 38.84
N ASP A 401 -6.64 -12.46 39.66
CA ASP A 401 -6.60 -13.34 40.84
C ASP A 401 -7.73 -14.40 40.82
N CYS A 402 -8.37 -14.59 39.64
CA CYS A 402 -9.58 -15.39 39.43
C CYS A 402 -10.84 -14.96 40.23
N LYS A 403 -10.86 -13.78 40.89
CA LYS A 403 -11.96 -13.36 41.78
C LYS A 403 -12.44 -11.92 41.57
N ASN A 404 -11.52 -10.98 41.40
CA ASN A 404 -11.81 -9.56 41.33
C ASN A 404 -11.72 -9.06 39.88
N VAL A 405 -12.84 -8.59 39.34
CA VAL A 405 -12.88 -7.98 38.00
C VAL A 405 -12.18 -6.61 38.08
N VAL A 406 -11.00 -6.48 37.47
CA VAL A 406 -10.30 -5.18 37.38
C VAL A 406 -10.73 -4.38 36.16
N TYR A 407 -11.23 -5.07 35.13
CA TYR A 407 -11.60 -4.48 33.84
C TYR A 407 -12.68 -5.31 33.14
N ASN A 408 -13.59 -4.65 32.43
CA ASN A 408 -14.49 -5.29 31.46
C ASN A 408 -14.54 -4.46 30.17
N THR A 409 -14.46 -5.11 29.01
CA THR A 409 -14.29 -4.44 27.71
C THR A 409 -15.47 -3.55 27.30
N ALA A 410 -16.67 -3.74 27.86
CA ALA A 410 -17.85 -2.92 27.60
C ALA A 410 -18.14 -1.87 28.70
N LYS A 411 -17.32 -1.80 29.76
CA LYS A 411 -17.47 -0.84 30.87
C LYS A 411 -16.41 0.24 30.77
N VAL A 412 -16.65 1.24 29.93
CA VAL A 412 -15.70 2.34 29.65
C VAL A 412 -15.51 3.24 30.87
N THR A 413 -14.35 3.14 31.52
CA THR A 413 -14.02 3.95 32.71
C THR A 413 -13.31 5.28 32.39
N SER A 414 -12.73 5.40 31.19
CA SER A 414 -12.02 6.60 30.75
C SER A 414 -12.98 7.72 30.31
N GLN A 415 -12.64 8.97 30.63
CA GLN A 415 -13.36 10.15 30.11
C GLN A 415 -13.39 10.18 28.56
N THR A 416 -14.41 10.84 28.01
CA THR A 416 -14.53 11.23 26.60
C THR A 416 -14.09 12.69 26.44
N ALA A 417 -13.44 13.02 25.32
CA ALA A 417 -13.04 14.39 25.00
C ALA A 417 -13.81 14.94 23.80
N LEU A 418 -14.40 16.13 23.94
CA LEU A 418 -14.95 16.87 22.81
C LEU A 418 -13.81 17.66 22.15
N VAL A 419 -13.52 17.33 20.88
CA VAL A 419 -12.46 17.95 20.08
C VAL A 419 -13.05 18.72 18.91
N GLU A 420 -12.71 19.99 18.80
CA GLU A 420 -13.25 20.94 17.83
C GLU A 420 -12.15 21.54 16.94
N MET A 421 -12.49 21.82 15.69
CA MET A 421 -11.65 22.57 14.75
C MET A 421 -12.06 24.05 14.83
N VAL A 422 -11.42 24.80 15.72
CA VAL A 422 -11.75 26.21 16.00
C VAL A 422 -11.14 27.12 14.92
N PRO A 423 -11.94 27.83 14.10
CA PRO A 423 -11.41 28.66 13.03
C PRO A 423 -10.54 29.81 13.52
N ASP A 424 -9.51 30.13 12.74
CA ASP A 424 -8.65 31.29 12.89
C ASP A 424 -8.48 31.94 11.51
N ASN A 425 -8.88 33.21 11.40
CA ASN A 425 -8.78 33.94 10.14
C ASN A 425 -7.32 34.03 9.71
N LEU A 426 -7.04 33.86 8.43
CA LEU A 426 -5.69 34.07 7.90
C LEU A 426 -5.27 35.53 8.16
N GLN A 427 -4.07 35.76 8.70
CA GLN A 427 -3.59 37.09 9.08
C GLN A 427 -2.33 37.44 8.29
N GLN A 428 -2.17 38.73 7.97
CA GLN A 428 -1.03 39.27 7.24
C GLN A 428 -0.37 40.39 8.08
N LYS A 429 0.96 40.44 8.04
CA LYS A 429 1.84 41.22 8.94
C LYS A 429 1.60 42.73 8.97
N ASP A 430 0.92 43.29 7.96
CA ASP A 430 0.59 44.71 7.89
C ASP A 430 -0.69 45.09 8.67
N GLY A 431 -1.41 44.11 9.22
CA GLY A 431 -2.67 44.32 9.93
C GLY A 431 -3.83 44.75 9.02
N SER A 432 -3.70 44.56 7.71
CA SER A 432 -4.77 44.82 6.75
C SER A 432 -5.94 43.83 6.95
N LYS A 433 -7.17 44.28 6.66
CA LYS A 433 -8.39 43.45 6.79
C LYS A 433 -8.68 42.58 5.56
N ALA A 434 -7.96 42.78 4.46
CA ALA A 434 -8.16 42.09 3.19
C ALA A 434 -6.81 41.55 2.74
N LEU A 435 -6.71 40.23 2.61
CA LEU A 435 -5.48 39.55 2.23
C LEU A 435 -5.04 39.98 0.83
N LYS A 436 -3.77 40.33 0.67
CA LYS A 436 -3.20 40.56 -0.65
C LYS A 436 -2.88 39.22 -1.31
N TRP A 437 -3.81 38.71 -2.10
CA TRP A 437 -3.62 37.54 -2.95
C TRP A 437 -2.79 37.88 -4.19
N GLU A 438 -2.03 36.91 -4.67
CA GLU A 438 -1.43 36.89 -5.99
C GLU A 438 -1.93 35.67 -6.75
N VAL A 439 -2.31 35.87 -8.02
CA VAL A 439 -3.03 34.88 -8.84
C VAL A 439 -2.27 34.61 -10.14
N PHE A 440 -2.21 33.34 -10.55
CA PHE A 440 -1.75 32.90 -11.86
C PHE A 440 -2.73 31.85 -12.41
N VAL A 441 -3.37 32.15 -13.54
CA VAL A 441 -4.34 31.25 -14.20
C VAL A 441 -3.63 30.51 -15.33
N GLU A 442 -3.67 29.18 -15.34
CA GLU A 442 -3.09 28.40 -16.42
C GLU A 442 -3.98 28.41 -17.67
N LYS A 443 -3.34 28.21 -18.84
CA LYS A 443 -4.02 27.90 -20.08
C LYS A 443 -4.44 26.41 -20.06
N ALA A 444 -5.68 26.12 -20.42
CA ALA A 444 -6.15 24.74 -20.59
C ALA A 444 -5.49 24.07 -21.82
N GLY A 445 -5.21 22.77 -21.74
CA GLY A 445 -4.51 22.04 -22.79
C GLY A 445 -3.03 22.41 -22.87
N ILE A 446 -2.54 22.67 -24.09
CA ILE A 446 -1.11 22.83 -24.34
C ILE A 446 -0.63 24.24 -23.91
N TRP A 447 0.07 24.31 -22.77
CA TRP A 447 0.60 25.54 -22.14
C TRP A 447 2.03 25.93 -22.58
N GLY A 448 2.62 25.20 -23.52
CA GLY A 448 3.95 25.46 -24.09
C GLY A 448 4.11 24.75 -25.44
N GLU A 449 5.28 24.17 -25.70
CA GLU A 449 5.41 23.15 -26.75
C GLU A 449 4.73 21.83 -26.31
N PRO A 450 4.09 21.08 -27.23
CA PRO A 450 3.66 19.70 -26.97
C PRO A 450 4.82 18.81 -26.52
N ASP A 451 4.55 17.81 -25.69
CA ASP A 451 5.54 16.77 -25.39
C ASP A 451 5.58 15.70 -26.50
N PHE A 452 4.42 15.36 -27.06
CA PHE A 452 4.29 14.52 -28.27
C PHE A 452 2.88 14.64 -28.90
N MET A 453 2.68 13.94 -30.02
CA MET A 453 1.38 13.75 -30.67
C MET A 453 1.19 12.27 -31.01
N LYS A 454 -0.05 11.76 -30.97
CA LYS A 454 -0.37 10.36 -31.31
C LYS A 454 -1.80 10.26 -31.84
N ASN A 455 -2.03 9.37 -32.81
CA ASN A 455 -3.39 8.95 -33.17
C ASN A 455 -3.97 8.07 -32.05
N GLY A 456 -5.12 8.46 -31.52
CA GLY A 456 -5.76 7.81 -30.38
C GLY A 456 -5.01 7.98 -29.05
N PHE A 457 -5.39 7.15 -28.08
CA PHE A 457 -5.01 7.34 -26.68
C PHE A 457 -3.67 6.69 -26.27
N VAL A 458 -3.22 7.09 -25.09
CA VAL A 458 -2.10 6.51 -24.33
C VAL A 458 -2.58 6.21 -22.92
N ASP A 459 -1.98 5.18 -22.30
CA ASP A 459 -2.11 4.95 -20.87
C ASP A 459 -1.50 6.13 -20.09
N HIS A 460 -2.23 6.58 -19.06
CA HIS A 460 -1.84 7.72 -18.26
C HIS A 460 -0.61 7.45 -17.40
N ILE A 461 -0.50 6.25 -16.81
CA ILE A 461 0.56 5.92 -15.85
C ILE A 461 1.91 5.82 -16.58
N ASN A 462 1.98 5.05 -17.65
CA ASN A 462 3.15 4.92 -18.52
C ASN A 462 3.61 6.27 -19.12
N THR A 463 2.66 7.15 -19.45
CA THR A 463 2.96 8.49 -19.99
C THR A 463 3.50 9.46 -18.95
N THR A 464 2.91 9.49 -17.75
CA THR A 464 3.28 10.45 -16.68
C THR A 464 4.40 9.94 -15.76
N LYS A 465 4.59 8.62 -15.70
CA LYS A 465 5.50 7.91 -14.79
C LYS A 465 5.34 8.28 -13.31
N ASP A 466 4.10 8.60 -12.94
CA ASP A 466 3.72 9.16 -11.63
C ASP A 466 4.53 10.40 -11.19
N THR A 467 5.08 11.16 -12.14
CA THR A 467 5.82 12.42 -11.85
C THR A 467 4.90 13.62 -11.59
N THR A 468 3.62 13.47 -11.92
CA THR A 468 2.53 14.45 -11.81
C THR A 468 1.21 13.68 -11.72
N ASP A 469 0.17 14.30 -11.16
CA ASP A 469 -1.20 13.74 -11.23
C ASP A 469 -1.83 13.91 -12.63
N TYR A 470 -1.26 14.72 -13.52
CA TYR A 470 -2.00 15.37 -14.60
C TYR A 470 -1.48 15.03 -16.01
N LEU A 471 -2.42 14.74 -16.93
CA LEU A 471 -2.13 14.54 -18.35
C LEU A 471 -3.18 15.23 -19.22
N TRP A 472 -2.72 16.14 -20.09
CA TRP A 472 -3.55 16.81 -21.08
C TRP A 472 -3.62 16.02 -22.38
N TYR A 473 -4.84 15.74 -22.83
CA TYR A 473 -5.18 15.26 -24.16
C TYR A 473 -5.88 16.41 -24.90
N THR A 474 -5.26 16.99 -25.94
CA THR A 474 -5.85 18.11 -26.71
C THR A 474 -6.07 17.72 -28.17
N THR A 475 -7.26 17.96 -28.72
CA THR A 475 -7.52 17.86 -30.16
C THR A 475 -8.40 19.01 -30.64
N SER A 476 -8.73 19.05 -31.93
CA SER A 476 -9.61 20.08 -32.47
C SER A 476 -10.51 19.59 -33.60
N ILE A 477 -11.76 20.05 -33.58
CA ILE A 477 -12.79 19.74 -34.59
C ILE A 477 -13.20 21.00 -35.35
N VAL A 478 -13.75 20.82 -36.55
CA VAL A 478 -14.34 21.92 -37.34
C VAL A 478 -15.85 21.69 -37.43
N VAL A 479 -16.62 22.70 -37.05
CA VAL A 479 -18.09 22.66 -37.00
C VAL A 479 -18.66 23.50 -38.14
N GLY A 480 -19.58 22.95 -38.93
CA GLY A 480 -20.21 23.65 -40.04
C GLY A 480 -21.21 24.71 -39.58
N GLU A 481 -21.32 25.82 -40.32
CA GLU A 481 -22.35 26.86 -40.10
C GLU A 481 -23.78 26.34 -40.34
N ASN A 482 -23.90 25.17 -40.98
CA ASN A 482 -25.15 24.50 -41.32
C ASN A 482 -25.67 23.53 -40.24
N GLU A 483 -24.92 23.26 -39.18
CA GLU A 483 -25.36 22.39 -38.07
C GLU A 483 -26.64 22.92 -37.41
N GLU A 484 -27.60 22.04 -37.14
CA GLU A 484 -28.91 22.43 -36.60
C GLU A 484 -28.82 22.92 -35.16
N PHE A 485 -27.95 22.31 -34.35
CA PHE A 485 -27.75 22.72 -32.96
C PHE A 485 -27.32 24.19 -32.81
N LEU A 486 -26.52 24.72 -33.74
CA LEU A 486 -26.13 26.13 -33.78
C LEU A 486 -27.31 27.09 -34.08
N LYS A 487 -28.30 26.62 -34.85
CA LYS A 487 -29.47 27.42 -35.26
C LYS A 487 -30.58 27.38 -34.22
N GLU A 488 -30.76 26.23 -33.58
CA GLU A 488 -31.80 25.98 -32.58
C GLU A 488 -31.36 26.33 -31.14
N GLY A 489 -30.09 26.65 -30.92
CA GLY A 489 -29.53 26.87 -29.58
C GLY A 489 -29.45 25.59 -28.74
N ARG A 490 -29.32 24.43 -29.39
CA ARG A 490 -29.11 23.14 -28.71
C ARG A 490 -27.63 22.92 -28.44
N HIS A 491 -27.32 22.13 -27.41
CA HIS A 491 -25.96 21.74 -27.07
C HIS A 491 -25.71 20.29 -27.49
N PRO A 492 -24.72 20.01 -28.37
CA PRO A 492 -24.27 18.65 -28.61
C PRO A 492 -23.61 18.08 -27.34
N VAL A 493 -23.57 16.76 -27.22
CA VAL A 493 -23.24 16.08 -25.96
C VAL A 493 -21.92 15.32 -26.09
N LEU A 494 -20.95 15.72 -25.27
CA LEU A 494 -19.65 15.06 -25.14
C LEU A 494 -19.81 13.80 -24.26
N LEU A 495 -19.46 12.66 -24.83
CA LEU A 495 -19.34 11.37 -24.17
C LEU A 495 -17.87 11.00 -24.01
N ILE A 496 -17.46 10.63 -22.81
CA ILE A 496 -16.10 10.14 -22.54
C ILE A 496 -16.15 8.91 -21.66
N GLU A 497 -15.36 7.90 -21.99
CA GLU A 497 -15.13 6.71 -21.17
C GLU A 497 -13.66 6.67 -20.76
N SER A 498 -13.39 6.27 -19.51
CA SER A 498 -12.07 6.35 -18.90
C SER A 498 -11.88 5.25 -17.86
N MET A 499 -10.67 4.68 -17.80
CA MET A 499 -10.25 3.76 -16.72
C MET A 499 -10.02 4.48 -15.39
N GLY A 500 -10.00 5.82 -15.39
CA GLY A 500 -9.90 6.64 -14.20
C GLY A 500 -8.73 7.63 -14.23
N HIS A 501 -8.47 8.35 -13.14
CA HIS A 501 -9.26 8.36 -11.90
C HIS A 501 -10.25 9.54 -11.89
N ALA A 502 -9.87 10.68 -12.46
CA ALA A 502 -10.78 11.80 -12.73
C ALA A 502 -10.44 12.52 -14.05
N LEU A 503 -11.35 13.41 -14.46
CA LEU A 503 -11.28 14.14 -15.73
C LEU A 503 -11.94 15.51 -15.62
N HIS A 504 -11.35 16.53 -16.24
CA HIS A 504 -12.00 17.83 -16.49
C HIS A 504 -12.00 18.12 -17.99
N ALA A 505 -13.15 18.45 -18.56
CA ALA A 505 -13.33 18.65 -19.99
C ALA A 505 -13.48 20.15 -20.32
N PHE A 506 -12.52 20.70 -21.05
CA PHE A 506 -12.51 22.08 -21.52
C PHE A 506 -12.79 22.13 -23.02
N VAL A 507 -13.57 23.12 -23.44
CA VAL A 507 -13.83 23.42 -24.86
C VAL A 507 -13.55 24.90 -25.08
N ASN A 508 -12.71 25.23 -26.07
CA ASN A 508 -12.29 26.61 -26.35
C ASN A 508 -11.75 27.36 -25.11
N GLN A 509 -10.99 26.69 -24.25
CA GLN A 509 -10.47 27.17 -22.94
C GLN A 509 -11.50 27.28 -21.80
N GLU A 510 -12.79 27.00 -22.03
CA GLU A 510 -13.84 27.05 -20.99
C GLU A 510 -14.17 25.65 -20.44
N LEU A 511 -14.17 25.50 -19.11
CA LEU A 511 -14.56 24.24 -18.45
C LEU A 511 -16.05 23.94 -18.68
N GLN A 512 -16.34 22.81 -19.34
CA GLN A 512 -17.71 22.36 -19.60
C GLN A 512 -18.24 21.42 -18.50
N GLY A 513 -17.35 20.64 -17.86
CA GLY A 513 -17.71 19.70 -16.80
C GLY A 513 -16.55 18.85 -16.28
N SER A 514 -16.83 18.04 -15.26
CA SER A 514 -15.86 17.12 -14.64
C SER A 514 -16.52 15.79 -14.28
N ALA A 515 -15.74 14.72 -14.25
CA ALA A 515 -16.15 13.41 -13.72
C ALA A 515 -14.99 12.71 -12.99
N SER A 516 -15.32 11.64 -12.27
CA SER A 516 -14.38 10.79 -11.55
C SER A 516 -15.01 9.47 -11.16
N GLY A 517 -14.20 8.44 -10.96
CA GLY A 517 -14.60 7.21 -10.29
C GLY A 517 -14.91 7.40 -8.79
N ASN A 518 -14.92 6.30 -8.06
CA ASN A 518 -15.01 6.24 -6.61
C ASN A 518 -13.88 5.37 -6.04
N GLY A 519 -13.74 5.33 -4.70
CA GLY A 519 -12.63 4.63 -4.04
C GLY A 519 -12.57 3.11 -4.25
N SER A 520 -13.67 2.48 -4.69
CA SER A 520 -13.75 1.05 -4.99
C SER A 520 -13.80 0.76 -6.49
N HIS A 521 -13.90 1.79 -7.34
CA HIS A 521 -14.02 1.65 -8.79
C HIS A 521 -13.53 2.93 -9.51
N SER A 522 -12.27 2.91 -9.96
CA SER A 522 -11.65 4.01 -10.71
C SER A 522 -12.29 4.33 -12.06
N PRO A 523 -12.74 3.35 -12.88
CA PRO A 523 -13.33 3.66 -14.18
C PRO A 523 -14.66 4.41 -14.08
N PHE A 524 -14.93 5.26 -15.07
CA PHE A 524 -16.18 6.03 -15.13
C PHE A 524 -16.57 6.40 -16.57
N LYS A 525 -17.84 6.80 -16.73
CA LYS A 525 -18.37 7.41 -17.95
C LYS A 525 -18.83 8.84 -17.66
N PHE A 526 -18.56 9.76 -18.58
CA PHE A 526 -18.92 11.17 -18.54
C PHE A 526 -19.84 11.48 -19.72
N LYS A 527 -20.98 12.14 -19.44
CA LYS A 527 -21.95 12.59 -20.44
C LYS A 527 -22.36 14.02 -20.09
N ASN A 528 -21.96 15.00 -20.90
CA ASN A 528 -22.14 16.42 -20.60
C ASN A 528 -22.44 17.22 -21.88
N PRO A 529 -23.47 18.07 -21.92
CA PRO A 529 -23.65 19.03 -23.00
C PRO A 529 -22.43 19.96 -23.11
N ILE A 530 -22.06 20.36 -24.32
CA ILE A 530 -20.92 21.27 -24.55
C ILE A 530 -21.31 22.45 -25.47
N SER A 531 -20.56 23.54 -25.34
CA SER A 531 -20.73 24.73 -26.18
C SER A 531 -19.72 24.74 -27.33
N LEU A 532 -20.21 24.47 -28.54
CA LEU A 532 -19.43 24.57 -29.79
C LEU A 532 -19.86 25.82 -30.58
N LYS A 533 -18.89 26.47 -31.22
CA LYS A 533 -19.09 27.58 -32.18
C LYS A 533 -18.88 27.10 -33.62
N ALA A 534 -19.33 27.85 -34.61
CA ALA A 534 -18.97 27.59 -36.01
C ALA A 534 -17.45 27.69 -36.23
N GLY A 535 -16.91 26.90 -37.15
CA GLY A 535 -15.47 26.85 -37.44
C GLY A 535 -14.69 25.97 -36.45
N LYS A 536 -13.41 26.31 -36.20
CA LYS A 536 -12.51 25.50 -35.37
C LYS A 536 -12.86 25.61 -33.88
N ASN A 537 -13.01 24.46 -33.24
CA ASN A 537 -13.13 24.31 -31.79
C ASN A 537 -11.95 23.50 -31.25
N GLU A 538 -11.40 23.92 -30.12
CA GLU A 538 -10.38 23.18 -29.36
C GLU A 538 -11.06 22.38 -28.25
N ILE A 539 -10.68 21.12 -28.08
CA ILE A 539 -11.15 20.24 -27.00
C ILE A 539 -9.92 19.82 -26.21
N ALA A 540 -9.84 20.24 -24.95
CA ALA A 540 -8.72 19.95 -24.05
C ALA A 540 -9.23 19.20 -22.83
N LEU A 541 -8.74 17.98 -22.64
CA LEU A 541 -9.18 17.05 -21.62
C LEU A 541 -8.04 16.85 -20.62
N LEU A 542 -8.26 17.28 -19.38
CA LEU A 542 -7.33 17.06 -18.26
C LEU A 542 -7.69 15.76 -17.56
N SER A 543 -7.05 14.67 -17.96
CA SER A 543 -7.09 13.40 -17.22
C SER A 543 -6.21 13.52 -15.97
N MET A 544 -6.57 12.81 -14.91
CA MET A 544 -5.75 12.76 -13.69
C MET A 544 -5.84 11.44 -12.93
N THR A 545 -4.72 11.02 -12.34
CA THR A 545 -4.68 10.02 -11.25
C THR A 545 -5.04 10.68 -9.91
N VAL A 546 -5.24 9.85 -8.88
CA VAL A 546 -5.48 10.30 -7.49
C VAL A 546 -4.75 9.32 -6.58
N GLY A 547 -3.44 9.23 -6.77
CA GLY A 547 -2.62 8.10 -6.35
C GLY A 547 -2.91 6.83 -7.17
N LEU A 548 -2.01 5.85 -7.09
CA LEU A 548 -2.02 4.59 -7.86
C LEU A 548 -2.61 3.41 -7.07
N PRO A 549 -3.06 2.32 -7.75
CA PRO A 549 -3.46 1.06 -7.12
C PRO A 549 -2.43 0.53 -6.12
N ASN A 550 -2.88 -0.07 -5.02
CA ASN A 550 -2.04 -0.36 -3.84
C ASN A 550 -2.03 -1.82 -3.39
N ALA A 551 -2.90 -2.65 -3.96
CA ALA A 551 -3.15 -4.04 -3.58
C ALA A 551 -3.87 -4.77 -4.72
N GLY A 552 -3.94 -6.11 -4.64
CA GLY A 552 -4.39 -6.98 -5.73
C GLY A 552 -3.23 -7.76 -6.36
N SER A 553 -3.57 -8.81 -7.11
CA SER A 553 -2.62 -9.49 -8.02
C SER A 553 -2.53 -8.71 -9.33
N PHE A 554 -1.36 -8.66 -9.96
CA PHE A 554 -1.11 -7.94 -11.22
C PHE A 554 -1.49 -6.44 -11.20
N TYR A 555 -1.51 -5.81 -10.02
CA TYR A 555 -1.97 -4.43 -9.84
C TYR A 555 -1.08 -3.40 -10.55
N GLU A 556 0.16 -3.77 -10.91
CA GLU A 556 1.08 -2.95 -11.69
C GLU A 556 0.63 -2.76 -13.16
N TRP A 557 -0.28 -3.60 -13.65
CA TRP A 557 -0.84 -3.52 -15.02
C TRP A 557 -2.19 -2.79 -15.09
N VAL A 558 -2.70 -2.29 -13.95
CA VAL A 558 -3.96 -1.54 -13.87
C VAL A 558 -3.76 -0.11 -14.38
N GLY A 559 -3.89 0.07 -15.69
CA GLY A 559 -3.76 1.35 -16.39
C GLY A 559 -4.86 2.37 -16.09
N ALA A 560 -4.65 3.61 -16.52
CA ALA A 560 -5.53 4.76 -16.33
C ALA A 560 -5.59 5.66 -17.58
N GLY A 561 -6.49 6.66 -17.59
CA GLY A 561 -6.67 7.55 -18.74
C GLY A 561 -7.92 7.25 -19.60
N LEU A 562 -7.94 7.75 -20.84
CA LEU A 562 -9.12 7.75 -21.71
C LEU A 562 -9.21 6.50 -22.60
N THR A 563 -10.42 5.99 -22.81
CA THR A 563 -10.69 4.82 -23.69
C THR A 563 -11.62 5.14 -24.86
N SER A 564 -12.57 6.07 -24.71
CA SER A 564 -13.42 6.57 -25.79
C SER A 564 -13.75 8.05 -25.60
N VAL A 565 -13.77 8.83 -26.69
CA VAL A 565 -14.26 10.22 -26.71
C VAL A 565 -15.14 10.39 -27.95
N ARG A 566 -16.43 10.71 -27.75
CA ARG A 566 -17.44 10.85 -28.81
C ARG A 566 -18.30 12.09 -28.57
N ILE A 567 -18.88 12.67 -29.63
CA ILE A 567 -19.84 13.78 -29.51
C ILE A 567 -21.12 13.43 -30.27
N GLU A 568 -22.23 13.39 -29.56
CA GLU A 568 -23.58 13.18 -30.10
C GLU A 568 -24.24 14.52 -30.48
N GLY A 569 -25.05 14.54 -31.54
CA GLY A 569 -25.92 15.67 -31.87
C GLY A 569 -25.47 16.55 -33.05
N PHE A 570 -24.54 16.07 -33.88
CA PHE A 570 -24.29 16.66 -35.20
C PHE A 570 -25.37 16.21 -36.20
N ASN A 571 -25.57 16.96 -37.28
CA ASN A 571 -26.51 16.62 -38.36
C ASN A 571 -26.24 15.22 -38.97
N ASN A 572 -24.98 14.79 -39.00
CA ASN A 572 -24.55 13.48 -39.48
C ASN A 572 -24.48 12.41 -38.37
N GLY A 573 -25.06 12.66 -37.20
CA GLY A 573 -25.10 11.74 -36.06
C GLY A 573 -24.00 11.98 -35.02
N THR A 574 -23.20 10.95 -34.74
CA THR A 574 -22.17 10.96 -33.70
C THR A 574 -20.78 11.05 -34.31
N VAL A 575 -19.97 12.00 -33.84
CA VAL A 575 -18.56 12.16 -34.24
C VAL A 575 -17.68 11.43 -33.23
N ASP A 576 -16.92 10.44 -33.67
CA ASP A 576 -15.95 9.73 -32.83
C ASP A 576 -14.56 10.37 -32.92
N LEU A 577 -13.99 10.73 -31.78
CA LEU A 577 -12.66 11.34 -31.63
C LEU A 577 -11.61 10.36 -31.08
N SER A 578 -12.00 9.12 -30.79
CA SER A 578 -11.15 8.10 -30.13
C SER A 578 -9.93 7.70 -30.98
N HIS A 579 -9.99 7.92 -32.30
CA HIS A 579 -8.90 7.66 -33.25
C HIS A 579 -8.31 8.94 -33.89
N PHE A 580 -8.72 10.13 -33.44
CA PHE A 580 -8.15 11.39 -33.93
C PHE A 580 -6.68 11.54 -33.53
N ASN A 581 -5.95 12.44 -34.19
CA ASN A 581 -4.65 12.89 -33.69
C ASN A 581 -4.85 13.74 -32.42
N TRP A 582 -4.25 13.30 -31.32
CA TRP A 582 -4.24 13.96 -30.03
C TRP A 582 -2.85 14.52 -29.73
N ILE A 583 -2.83 15.76 -29.24
CA ILE A 583 -1.65 16.51 -28.83
C ILE A 583 -1.53 16.40 -27.31
N TYR A 584 -0.36 16.03 -26.81
CA TYR A 584 -0.15 15.69 -25.40
C TYR A 584 0.70 16.71 -24.66
N LYS A 585 0.33 16.97 -23.40
CA LYS A 585 1.15 17.73 -22.45
C LYS A 585 1.14 17.06 -21.08
N ILE A 586 2.32 16.73 -20.57
CA ILE A 586 2.51 16.10 -19.25
C ILE A 586 2.58 17.20 -18.18
N GLY A 587 1.74 17.07 -17.16
CA GLY A 587 1.72 17.96 -16.01
C GLY A 587 1.20 19.38 -16.27
N LEU A 588 1.26 20.18 -15.20
CA LEU A 588 0.80 21.57 -15.18
C LEU A 588 1.97 22.55 -15.39
N GLN A 589 1.64 23.78 -15.80
CA GLN A 589 2.66 24.81 -16.04
C GLN A 589 3.35 25.22 -14.73
N GLY A 590 2.57 25.43 -13.66
CA GLY A 590 3.07 25.78 -12.33
C GLY A 590 3.80 24.63 -11.63
N GLU A 591 3.47 23.38 -11.96
CA GLU A 591 4.26 22.20 -11.55
C GLU A 591 5.64 22.22 -12.21
N LYS A 592 5.69 22.33 -13.55
CA LYS A 592 6.96 22.33 -14.31
C LYS A 592 7.88 23.48 -13.93
N LEU A 593 7.31 24.63 -13.59
CA LEU A 593 8.02 25.83 -13.14
C LEU A 593 8.27 25.88 -11.63
N GLY A 594 7.77 24.90 -10.86
CA GLY A 594 7.98 24.78 -9.42
C GLY A 594 7.48 25.97 -8.60
N ILE A 595 6.37 26.61 -8.99
CA ILE A 595 6.00 27.95 -8.48
C ILE A 595 5.54 27.97 -7.01
N TYR A 596 5.38 26.80 -6.40
CA TYR A 596 5.18 26.60 -4.97
C TYR A 596 6.49 26.62 -4.15
N LYS A 597 7.66 26.52 -4.81
CA LYS A 597 8.99 26.54 -4.17
C LYS A 597 9.58 27.96 -4.12
N PRO A 598 10.42 28.31 -3.11
CA PRO A 598 11.02 29.64 -2.98
C PRO A 598 11.80 30.12 -4.22
N GLU A 599 12.47 29.21 -4.92
CA GLU A 599 13.24 29.48 -6.14
C GLU A 599 12.36 29.58 -7.40
N GLY A 600 11.25 28.84 -7.46
CA GLY A 600 10.34 28.81 -8.60
C GLY A 600 9.25 29.89 -8.57
N VAL A 601 8.91 30.42 -7.39
CA VAL A 601 7.76 31.34 -7.18
C VAL A 601 7.77 32.60 -8.05
N ASN A 602 8.92 33.05 -8.55
CA ASN A 602 9.02 34.27 -9.39
C ASN A 602 9.16 33.99 -10.90
N SER A 603 8.97 32.74 -11.34
CA SER A 603 9.07 32.35 -12.76
C SER A 603 7.83 32.68 -13.61
N VAL A 604 6.69 32.98 -12.98
CA VAL A 604 5.45 33.40 -13.64
C VAL A 604 5.06 34.84 -13.27
N SER A 605 4.34 35.52 -14.17
CA SER A 605 3.83 36.88 -13.95
C SER A 605 2.54 36.85 -13.14
N TRP A 606 2.67 36.83 -11.82
CA TRP A 606 1.55 36.88 -10.88
C TRP A 606 0.78 38.19 -10.96
N VAL A 607 -0.56 38.10 -10.90
CA VAL A 607 -1.47 39.24 -10.82
C VAL A 607 -1.90 39.43 -9.37
N ALA A 608 -1.47 40.52 -8.74
CA ALA A 608 -1.89 40.86 -7.37
C ALA A 608 -3.33 41.40 -7.37
N THR A 609 -4.17 40.90 -6.45
CA THR A 609 -5.58 41.33 -6.29
C THR A 609 -6.02 41.24 -4.82
N SER A 610 -6.96 42.09 -4.43
CA SER A 610 -7.73 41.94 -3.19
C SER A 610 -8.97 41.05 -3.35
N GLU A 611 -9.45 40.90 -4.59
CA GLU A 611 -10.60 40.07 -4.96
C GLU A 611 -10.11 38.95 -5.89
N PRO A 612 -9.72 37.78 -5.37
CA PRO A 612 -9.34 36.64 -6.19
C PRO A 612 -10.56 36.03 -6.92
N PRO A 613 -10.38 35.47 -8.14
CA PRO A 613 -11.48 34.83 -8.85
C PRO A 613 -12.00 33.61 -8.08
N LYS A 614 -13.32 33.40 -8.06
CA LYS A 614 -13.99 32.38 -7.22
C LYS A 614 -14.51 31.15 -7.97
N LYS A 615 -14.47 31.19 -9.31
CA LYS A 615 -15.01 30.17 -10.23
C LYS A 615 -14.09 29.95 -11.44
N GLN A 616 -12.83 30.36 -11.32
CA GLN A 616 -11.83 30.16 -12.35
C GLN A 616 -11.15 28.80 -12.10
N PRO A 617 -11.28 27.83 -13.01
CA PRO A 617 -10.51 26.58 -12.96
C PRO A 617 -9.03 26.84 -13.27
N LEU A 618 -8.19 25.84 -13.01
CA LEU A 618 -6.74 25.85 -13.28
C LEU A 618 -6.01 27.09 -12.70
N THR A 619 -6.36 27.50 -11.49
CA THR A 619 -5.83 28.73 -10.89
C THR A 619 -4.89 28.44 -9.74
N TRP A 620 -3.69 29.00 -9.83
CA TRP A 620 -2.76 29.09 -8.71
C TRP A 620 -3.03 30.37 -7.92
N TYR A 621 -3.18 30.21 -6.61
CA TYR A 621 -3.24 31.29 -5.63
C TYR A 621 -1.99 31.22 -4.76
N LYS A 622 -1.40 32.36 -4.42
CA LYS A 622 -0.45 32.47 -3.32
C LYS A 622 -0.79 33.65 -2.41
N VAL A 623 -0.44 33.52 -1.14
CA VAL A 623 -0.59 34.57 -0.11
C VAL A 623 0.50 34.42 0.95
N VAL A 624 0.92 35.52 1.56
CA VAL A 624 1.97 35.56 2.60
C VAL A 624 1.33 35.86 3.96
N LEU A 625 1.45 34.91 4.89
CA LEU A 625 0.67 34.84 6.13
C LEU A 625 1.53 34.71 7.39
N ASP A 626 0.99 35.15 8.52
CA ASP A 626 1.53 34.86 9.85
C ASP A 626 0.89 33.58 10.45
N PRO A 627 1.60 32.86 11.34
CA PRO A 627 1.12 31.56 11.84
C PRO A 627 -0.05 31.71 12.83
N PRO A 628 -0.97 30.73 12.92
CA PRO A 628 -2.04 30.72 13.93
C PRO A 628 -1.49 30.79 15.36
N ALA A 629 -2.16 31.53 16.24
CA ALA A 629 -1.70 31.72 17.61
C ALA A 629 -1.75 30.42 18.45
N GLY A 630 -0.86 30.29 19.43
CA GLY A 630 -0.77 29.13 20.32
C GLY A 630 -0.06 27.92 19.71
N ASN A 631 -0.06 26.80 20.44
CA ASN A 631 0.69 25.59 20.10
C ASN A 631 -0.22 24.44 19.59
N GLU A 632 -1.54 24.63 19.58
CA GLU A 632 -2.51 23.59 19.23
C GLU A 632 -2.36 23.17 17.75
N PRO A 633 -2.59 21.89 17.37
CA PRO A 633 -2.45 21.46 15.98
C PRO A 633 -3.33 22.26 15.01
N VAL A 634 -2.90 22.38 13.75
CA VAL A 634 -3.55 23.22 12.73
C VAL A 634 -3.98 22.38 11.54
N GLY A 635 -5.22 22.55 11.09
CA GLY A 635 -5.66 22.17 9.75
C GLY A 635 -5.98 23.41 8.91
N LEU A 636 -5.90 23.28 7.58
CA LEU A 636 -6.41 24.24 6.61
C LEU A 636 -7.85 23.87 6.26
N ASP A 637 -8.81 24.78 6.48
CA ASP A 637 -10.22 24.55 6.13
C ASP A 637 -10.45 24.88 4.64
N MET A 638 -10.70 23.84 3.84
CA MET A 638 -10.86 23.93 2.39
C MET A 638 -12.31 23.71 1.95
N LEU A 639 -13.30 23.83 2.86
CA LEU A 639 -14.74 23.58 2.59
C LEU A 639 -15.29 24.27 1.33
N HIS A 640 -14.76 25.43 1.00
CA HIS A 640 -15.23 26.29 -0.09
C HIS A 640 -14.35 26.20 -1.37
N MET A 641 -13.43 25.25 -1.41
CA MET A 641 -12.56 24.96 -2.56
C MET A 641 -13.07 23.74 -3.35
N GLY A 642 -12.57 23.53 -4.57
CA GLY A 642 -13.06 22.53 -5.51
C GLY A 642 -12.31 21.20 -5.46
N LYS A 643 -11.10 21.16 -6.03
CA LYS A 643 -10.09 20.09 -5.93
C LYS A 643 -8.72 20.69 -6.24
N GLY A 644 -7.65 20.20 -5.63
CA GLY A 644 -6.31 20.67 -5.95
C GLY A 644 -5.20 20.17 -5.05
N LEU A 645 -4.11 20.94 -5.01
CA LEU A 645 -2.91 20.71 -4.21
C LEU A 645 -2.57 21.97 -3.40
N ALA A 646 -1.99 21.81 -2.22
CA ALA A 646 -1.60 22.93 -1.36
C ALA A 646 -0.20 22.73 -0.75
N TRP A 647 0.54 23.83 -0.61
CA TRP A 647 1.89 23.89 -0.06
C TRP A 647 2.05 25.02 0.96
N LEU A 648 2.77 24.76 2.06
CA LEU A 648 3.23 25.80 3.00
C LEU A 648 4.75 25.89 2.95
N ASN A 649 5.29 27.06 2.62
CA ASN A 649 6.73 27.34 2.53
C ASN A 649 7.52 26.45 1.52
N GLY A 650 6.83 25.69 0.67
CA GLY A 650 7.38 24.69 -0.25
C GLY A 650 7.10 23.24 0.15
N GLU A 651 6.71 23.00 1.41
CA GLU A 651 6.29 21.68 1.90
C GLU A 651 4.87 21.37 1.44
N GLU A 652 4.65 20.20 0.83
CA GLU A 652 3.36 19.81 0.24
C GLU A 652 2.44 19.20 1.30
N ILE A 653 1.33 19.89 1.59
CA ILE A 653 0.26 19.43 2.49
C ILE A 653 -0.41 18.19 1.89
N GLY A 654 -0.54 18.14 0.56
CA GLY A 654 -1.12 17.04 -0.20
C GLY A 654 -2.33 17.48 -1.02
N ARG A 655 -3.10 16.49 -1.48
CA ARG A 655 -4.32 16.69 -2.28
C ARG A 655 -5.46 17.19 -1.40
N TYR A 656 -6.13 18.27 -1.80
CA TYR A 656 -7.41 18.65 -1.22
C TYR A 656 -8.56 18.33 -2.18
N TRP A 657 -9.65 17.80 -1.62
CA TRP A 657 -10.88 17.53 -2.34
C TRP A 657 -12.04 17.37 -1.33
N PRO A 658 -12.78 18.44 -1.02
CA PRO A 658 -13.96 18.39 -0.15
C PRO A 658 -15.17 17.74 -0.84
N ARG A 659 -14.95 16.66 -1.59
CA ARG A 659 -15.98 15.81 -2.20
C ARG A 659 -16.91 15.34 -1.10
N LYS A 660 -18.22 15.49 -1.29
CA LYS A 660 -19.21 14.97 -0.34
C LYS A 660 -19.38 13.46 -0.50
N SER A 661 -19.59 12.79 0.61
CA SER A 661 -20.15 11.44 0.66
C SER A 661 -21.60 11.45 0.16
N SER A 662 -22.09 10.29 -0.31
CA SER A 662 -23.50 10.14 -0.70
C SER A 662 -24.43 10.28 0.52
N VAL A 663 -25.62 10.85 0.30
CA VAL A 663 -26.70 10.96 1.31
C VAL A 663 -27.52 9.67 1.44
N HIS A 664 -27.31 8.70 0.54
CA HIS A 664 -28.01 7.42 0.53
C HIS A 664 -27.24 6.29 1.23
N GLU A 665 -26.04 6.59 1.72
CA GLU A 665 -25.22 5.67 2.51
C GLU A 665 -25.79 5.47 3.92
N LYS A 666 -25.59 4.28 4.49
CA LYS A 666 -26.17 3.87 5.78
C LYS A 666 -25.39 4.41 6.99
N CYS A 667 -25.28 5.73 7.13
CA CYS A 667 -24.69 6.30 8.34
C CYS A 667 -25.57 6.10 9.57
N VAL A 668 -24.95 5.77 10.70
CA VAL A 668 -25.60 5.64 12.00
C VAL A 668 -25.49 6.94 12.81
N THR A 669 -26.48 7.22 13.65
CA THR A 669 -26.45 8.32 14.63
C THR A 669 -25.67 7.96 15.89
N GLU A 670 -25.68 6.67 16.25
CA GLU A 670 -24.96 6.02 17.35
C GLU A 670 -24.56 4.62 16.89
N CYS A 671 -23.35 4.19 17.24
CA CYS A 671 -22.79 2.89 16.84
C CYS A 671 -22.98 1.85 17.95
N ASP A 672 -23.53 0.68 17.62
CA ASP A 672 -23.57 -0.44 18.55
C ASP A 672 -22.24 -1.20 18.52
N TYR A 673 -21.55 -1.27 19.67
CA TYR A 673 -20.30 -2.01 19.80
C TYR A 673 -20.50 -3.53 19.70
N ARG A 674 -21.71 -4.04 19.96
CA ARG A 674 -21.96 -5.47 20.13
C ARG A 674 -22.00 -6.21 18.81
N GLY A 675 -21.48 -7.43 18.80
CA GLY A 675 -21.39 -8.30 17.61
C GLY A 675 -20.33 -7.85 16.60
N LYS A 676 -19.94 -8.79 15.73
CA LYS A 676 -18.82 -8.65 14.78
C LYS A 676 -18.85 -7.30 14.03
N PHE A 677 -17.71 -6.63 14.00
CA PHE A 677 -17.48 -5.39 13.29
C PHE A 677 -17.11 -5.62 11.82
N MET A 678 -17.60 -4.73 10.97
CA MET A 678 -17.21 -4.53 9.56
C MET A 678 -17.14 -3.02 9.30
N PRO A 679 -16.34 -2.52 8.33
CA PRO A 679 -16.08 -1.09 8.15
C PRO A 679 -17.35 -0.22 7.98
N ASP A 680 -18.39 -0.80 7.38
CA ASP A 680 -19.67 -0.16 7.07
C ASP A 680 -20.68 -0.16 8.23
N LYS A 681 -20.51 -1.04 9.23
CA LYS A 681 -21.40 -1.19 10.40
C LYS A 681 -21.74 0.14 11.07
N CYS A 682 -20.78 1.06 11.09
CA CYS A 682 -20.87 2.32 11.81
C CYS A 682 -20.28 3.49 11.01
N PHE A 683 -20.69 3.63 9.75
CA PHE A 683 -20.41 4.84 8.98
C PHE A 683 -21.02 6.11 9.61
N THR A 684 -20.32 7.23 9.45
CA THR A 684 -20.72 8.57 9.91
C THR A 684 -20.46 9.62 8.82
N GLY A 685 -21.04 10.81 8.93
CA GLY A 685 -20.75 11.92 8.01
C GLY A 685 -21.33 11.81 6.59
N CYS A 686 -22.43 11.08 6.38
CA CYS A 686 -23.13 11.00 5.10
C CYS A 686 -23.63 12.39 4.65
N GLY A 687 -23.46 12.72 3.36
CA GLY A 687 -23.76 14.04 2.79
C GLY A 687 -22.79 15.17 3.18
N GLN A 688 -21.79 14.89 4.02
CA GLN A 688 -20.74 15.84 4.41
C GLN A 688 -19.50 15.68 3.53
N PRO A 689 -18.62 16.70 3.42
CA PRO A 689 -17.31 16.54 2.80
C PRO A 689 -16.53 15.41 3.48
N THR A 690 -16.03 14.45 2.69
CA THR A 690 -15.23 13.33 3.18
C THR A 690 -14.05 13.84 4.02
N GLN A 691 -13.30 14.80 3.49
CA GLN A 691 -12.30 15.57 4.23
C GLN A 691 -12.54 17.07 4.02
N ARG A 692 -12.58 17.82 5.13
CA ARG A 692 -12.73 19.30 5.12
C ARG A 692 -11.43 20.01 5.52
N TRP A 693 -10.76 19.47 6.53
CA TRP A 693 -9.55 20.05 7.11
C TRP A 693 -8.33 19.22 6.69
N TYR A 694 -7.27 19.92 6.29
CA TYR A 694 -6.03 19.34 5.79
C TYR A 694 -4.89 19.69 6.74
N HIS A 695 -4.29 18.69 7.39
CA HIS A 695 -3.33 18.90 8.47
C HIS A 695 -2.09 19.67 7.99
N VAL A 696 -1.75 20.75 8.72
CA VAL A 696 -0.56 21.58 8.46
C VAL A 696 0.37 21.51 9.68
N PRO A 697 1.43 20.69 9.64
CA PRO A 697 2.34 20.49 10.77
C PRO A 697 2.93 21.80 11.30
N ARG A 698 2.90 21.97 12.63
CA ARG A 698 3.39 23.18 13.31
C ARG A 698 4.85 23.53 12.98
N SER A 699 5.69 22.54 12.70
CA SER A 699 7.10 22.73 12.33
C SER A 699 7.33 23.28 10.92
N TRP A 700 6.31 23.33 10.04
CA TRP A 700 6.42 23.97 8.72
C TRP A 700 6.19 25.48 8.77
N PHE A 701 5.71 26.02 9.91
CA PHE A 701 5.52 27.45 10.10
C PHE A 701 6.81 28.16 10.55
N LYS A 702 7.15 29.22 9.83
CA LYS A 702 8.08 30.28 10.23
C LYS A 702 7.35 31.26 11.16
N PRO A 703 8.05 31.99 12.05
CA PRO A 703 7.43 32.95 12.98
C PRO A 703 6.62 34.09 12.35
N SER A 704 6.92 34.45 11.09
CA SER A 704 6.14 35.37 10.27
C SER A 704 6.46 35.14 8.79
N GLY A 705 5.59 35.59 7.87
CA GLY A 705 5.89 35.59 6.43
C GLY A 705 5.93 34.20 5.79
N ASN A 706 4.98 33.34 6.15
CA ASN A 706 4.77 32.02 5.57
C ASN A 706 4.13 32.14 4.19
N LEU A 707 4.70 31.49 3.18
CA LEU A 707 4.11 31.44 1.85
C LEU A 707 3.13 30.26 1.79
N LEU A 708 1.83 30.53 1.67
CA LEU A 708 0.82 29.54 1.32
C LEU A 708 0.61 29.59 -0.20
N VAL A 709 0.75 28.45 -0.88
CA VAL A 709 0.48 28.30 -2.32
C VAL A 709 -0.56 27.20 -2.52
N ILE A 710 -1.51 27.42 -3.41
CA ILE A 710 -2.64 26.53 -3.68
C ILE A 710 -2.86 26.47 -5.18
N PHE A 711 -2.95 25.28 -5.75
CA PHE A 711 -3.48 25.06 -7.09
C PHE A 711 -4.92 24.58 -6.98
N GLU A 712 -5.85 25.21 -7.71
CA GLU A 712 -7.28 24.87 -7.76
C GLU A 712 -7.70 24.47 -9.18
N GLU A 713 -8.18 23.25 -9.32
CA GLU A 713 -8.51 22.62 -10.60
C GLU A 713 -9.84 23.09 -11.20
N LYS A 714 -10.85 23.33 -10.36
CA LYS A 714 -12.26 23.53 -10.76
C LYS A 714 -12.76 24.94 -10.55
N GLY A 715 -12.23 25.62 -9.56
CA GLY A 715 -12.69 26.92 -9.07
C GLY A 715 -13.32 26.79 -7.68
N GLY A 716 -12.83 27.62 -6.77
CA GLY A 716 -13.25 27.71 -5.37
C GLY A 716 -13.10 29.12 -4.84
N ASP A 717 -13.57 29.40 -3.62
CA ASP A 717 -13.47 30.72 -3.00
C ASP A 717 -12.31 30.81 -1.99
N PRO A 718 -11.10 31.24 -2.39
CA PRO A 718 -9.95 31.29 -1.50
C PRO A 718 -10.09 32.31 -0.36
N GLU A 719 -10.99 33.30 -0.47
CA GLU A 719 -11.30 34.22 0.64
C GLU A 719 -12.02 33.53 1.82
N LYS A 720 -12.48 32.28 1.63
CA LYS A 720 -13.12 31.48 2.68
C LYS A 720 -12.18 30.47 3.33
N ILE A 721 -10.94 30.35 2.86
CA ILE A 721 -9.93 29.51 3.50
C ILE A 721 -9.58 30.12 4.85
N THR A 722 -9.55 29.28 5.88
CA THR A 722 -9.07 29.66 7.22
C THR A 722 -8.11 28.61 7.73
N PHE A 723 -7.25 28.98 8.67
CA PHE A 723 -6.63 27.97 9.52
C PHE A 723 -7.67 27.54 10.56
N SER A 724 -7.56 26.33 11.07
CA SER A 724 -8.43 25.82 12.13
C SER A 724 -7.57 25.12 13.16
N ARG A 725 -7.60 25.62 14.40
CA ARG A 725 -6.85 25.06 15.52
C ARG A 725 -7.66 23.95 16.17
N ARG A 726 -7.09 22.74 16.23
CA ARG A 726 -7.71 21.56 16.82
C ARG A 726 -7.58 21.62 18.34
N LYS A 727 -8.70 21.77 19.06
CA LYS A 727 -8.71 21.97 20.51
C LYS A 727 -9.68 21.03 21.21
N MET A 728 -9.29 20.55 22.39
CA MET A 728 -10.22 19.94 23.32
C MET A 728 -11.02 21.04 24.04
N SER A 729 -12.33 21.13 23.77
CA SER A 729 -13.22 22.15 24.35
C SER A 729 -13.84 21.72 25.68
N SER A 730 -14.21 20.43 25.79
CA SER A 730 -14.93 19.86 26.94
C SER A 730 -14.46 18.44 27.22
N ILE A 731 -14.54 18.03 28.49
CA ILE A 731 -14.36 16.63 28.92
C ILE A 731 -15.64 16.10 29.55
N CYS A 732 -15.89 14.81 29.35
CA CYS A 732 -17.12 14.15 29.74
C CYS A 732 -16.84 12.79 30.39
N ALA A 733 -17.73 12.33 31.27
CA ALA A 733 -17.70 10.97 31.78
C ALA A 733 -19.13 10.42 31.94
N LEU A 734 -19.29 9.11 31.84
CA LEU A 734 -20.55 8.39 32.12
C LEU A 734 -20.22 7.05 32.79
N ILE A 735 -20.23 7.02 34.12
CA ILE A 735 -19.80 5.85 34.91
C ILE A 735 -20.95 5.30 35.72
N ALA A 736 -21.18 3.98 35.67
CA ALA A 736 -22.19 3.31 36.49
C ALA A 736 -21.62 2.86 37.85
N GLU A 737 -22.46 2.75 38.87
CA GLU A 737 -22.02 2.31 40.20
C GLU A 737 -21.61 0.82 40.26
N ASP A 738 -21.87 0.04 39.21
CA ASP A 738 -21.42 -1.36 39.05
C ASP A 738 -20.14 -1.51 38.19
N TYR A 739 -19.44 -0.41 37.88
CA TYR A 739 -18.19 -0.46 37.11
C TYR A 739 -17.00 -0.90 37.99
N PRO A 740 -16.06 -1.69 37.43
CA PRO A 740 -14.87 -2.13 38.17
C PRO A 740 -13.97 -0.95 38.54
N SER A 741 -13.37 -1.00 39.72
CA SER A 741 -12.58 0.11 40.30
C SER A 741 -11.40 -0.36 41.17
N ALA A 742 -11.01 -1.64 41.04
CA ALA A 742 -9.95 -2.23 41.86
C ALA A 742 -8.55 -1.79 41.42
N ASP A 743 -7.91 -0.92 42.20
CA ASP A 743 -6.49 -0.57 42.02
C ASP A 743 -5.58 -1.72 42.47
N ARG A 744 -4.39 -1.78 41.87
CA ARG A 744 -3.30 -2.71 42.23
C ARG A 744 -2.91 -2.62 43.71
N LYS A 745 -3.01 -1.45 44.35
CA LYS A 745 -2.76 -1.31 45.80
C LYS A 745 -3.79 -2.08 46.62
N SER A 746 -5.08 -1.93 46.33
CA SER A 746 -6.14 -2.70 46.99
C SER A 746 -5.91 -4.21 46.86
N LEU A 747 -5.50 -4.71 45.68
CA LEU A 747 -5.21 -6.13 45.48
C LEU A 747 -3.99 -6.65 46.28
N GLN A 748 -3.03 -5.80 46.62
CA GLN A 748 -1.88 -6.18 47.47
C GLN A 748 -2.14 -5.97 48.97
N GLU A 749 -3.03 -5.05 49.36
CA GLU A 749 -3.39 -4.79 50.76
C GLU A 749 -4.58 -5.63 51.26
N ALA A 750 -5.42 -6.19 50.36
CA ALA A 750 -6.61 -6.98 50.68
C ALA A 750 -6.32 -8.41 51.21
N GLY A 751 -5.39 -8.54 52.15
CA GLY A 751 -5.22 -9.74 52.97
C GLY A 751 -6.47 -10.02 53.79
N SER A 752 -7.34 -10.92 53.29
CA SER A 752 -8.50 -11.49 53.99
C SER A 752 -9.69 -10.55 54.29
N LYS A 753 -9.91 -9.48 53.51
CA LYS A 753 -11.18 -8.70 53.51
C LYS A 753 -11.57 -8.26 52.10
N ASN A 754 -12.87 -8.31 51.78
CA ASN A 754 -13.41 -7.73 50.55
C ASN A 754 -13.15 -6.21 50.53
N SER A 755 -12.18 -5.78 49.74
CA SER A 755 -12.05 -4.37 49.38
C SER A 755 -13.13 -4.03 48.35
N ASN A 756 -14.29 -3.56 48.82
CA ASN A 756 -15.29 -2.92 47.97
C ASN A 756 -14.68 -1.61 47.43
N SER A 757 -13.91 -1.73 46.35
CA SER A 757 -13.56 -0.61 45.49
C SER A 757 -14.86 0.03 44.99
N LYS A 758 -14.90 1.36 45.04
CA LYS A 758 -16.08 2.15 44.71
C LYS A 758 -15.88 2.70 43.30
N ALA A 759 -16.86 2.49 42.42
CA ALA A 759 -16.86 3.11 41.11
C ALA A 759 -16.68 4.64 41.25
N SER A 760 -15.84 5.22 40.39
CA SER A 760 -15.48 6.64 40.45
C SER A 760 -15.37 7.27 39.07
N VAL A 761 -15.79 8.53 38.95
CA VAL A 761 -15.55 9.37 37.78
C VAL A 761 -14.18 10.03 37.93
N HIS A 762 -13.31 9.85 36.94
CA HIS A 762 -12.05 10.57 36.80
C HIS A 762 -12.15 11.56 35.64
N LEU A 763 -11.73 12.81 35.86
CA LEU A 763 -11.66 13.86 34.83
C LEU A 763 -10.29 14.53 34.87
N GLY A 764 -9.72 14.82 33.70
CA GLY A 764 -8.39 15.40 33.55
C GLY A 764 -8.25 16.27 32.30
N CYS A 765 -7.70 17.47 32.48
CA CYS A 765 -7.51 18.46 31.43
C CYS A 765 -6.13 18.36 30.75
N PRO A 766 -6.01 18.63 29.44
CA PRO A 766 -4.73 18.64 28.74
C PRO A 766 -3.89 19.88 29.08
N GLN A 767 -2.56 19.76 28.95
CA GLN A 767 -1.62 20.89 28.82
C GLN A 767 -1.83 22.07 29.81
N LYS A 768 -1.93 21.78 31.12
CA LYS A 768 -2.14 22.77 32.20
C LYS A 768 -3.46 23.58 32.11
N ALA A 769 -4.42 23.17 31.29
CA ALA A 769 -5.80 23.66 31.37
C ALA A 769 -6.48 23.20 32.67
N VAL A 770 -7.54 23.88 33.07
CA VAL A 770 -8.34 23.53 34.25
C VAL A 770 -9.83 23.42 33.90
N ILE A 771 -10.56 22.63 34.68
CA ILE A 771 -12.02 22.55 34.65
C ILE A 771 -12.58 23.91 35.02
N SER A 772 -13.29 24.55 34.08
CA SER A 772 -13.64 25.97 34.16
C SER A 772 -15.07 26.24 34.64
N ALA A 773 -15.95 25.25 34.45
CA ALA A 773 -17.31 25.17 34.95
C ALA A 773 -17.75 23.70 34.92
N VAL A 774 -18.92 23.40 35.46
CA VAL A 774 -19.66 22.15 35.19
C VAL A 774 -20.85 22.53 34.31
N LYS A 775 -20.86 22.08 33.05
CA LYS A 775 -21.97 22.36 32.11
C LYS A 775 -23.16 21.43 32.35
N PHE A 776 -22.88 20.20 32.77
CA PHE A 776 -23.88 19.21 33.14
C PHE A 776 -23.31 18.24 34.17
N ALA A 777 -24.12 17.83 35.14
CA ALA A 777 -23.83 16.67 35.98
C ALA A 777 -25.14 16.03 36.47
N SER A 778 -25.25 14.71 36.35
CA SER A 778 -26.44 13.97 36.80
C SER A 778 -26.07 12.57 37.24
N PHE A 779 -26.29 12.27 38.53
CA PHE A 779 -26.28 10.92 39.09
C PHE A 779 -27.71 10.38 39.14
N GLY A 780 -27.96 9.25 38.47
CA GLY A 780 -29.31 8.68 38.34
C GLY A 780 -29.43 7.86 37.06
N THR A 781 -30.42 8.18 36.22
CA THR A 781 -30.65 7.53 34.92
C THR A 781 -30.36 8.43 33.70
N PRO A 782 -29.27 9.23 33.66
CA PRO A 782 -29.02 10.20 32.59
C PRO A 782 -28.94 9.56 31.20
N THR A 783 -29.26 10.37 30.19
CA THR A 783 -29.43 9.99 28.78
C THR A 783 -28.58 10.88 27.86
N GLY A 784 -28.42 10.47 26.60
CA GLY A 784 -27.59 11.18 25.62
C GLY A 784 -26.09 10.90 25.76
N LYS A 785 -25.28 11.72 25.10
CA LYS A 785 -23.81 11.58 24.98
C LYS A 785 -23.09 12.90 25.23
N CYS A 786 -21.76 12.87 25.30
CA CYS A 786 -20.92 14.05 25.54
C CYS A 786 -21.30 15.23 24.62
N GLY A 787 -21.52 16.41 25.20
CA GLY A 787 -22.01 17.60 24.50
C GLY A 787 -23.54 17.75 24.50
N SER A 788 -24.28 16.65 24.63
CA SER A 788 -25.75 16.57 24.55
C SER A 788 -26.36 15.62 25.60
N TYR A 789 -25.87 15.64 26.84
CA TYR A 789 -26.48 14.88 27.94
C TYR A 789 -27.79 15.53 28.39
N SER A 790 -28.71 14.69 28.88
CA SER A 790 -29.97 15.09 29.51
C SER A 790 -30.21 14.31 30.81
N GLU A 791 -30.92 14.93 31.75
CA GLU A 791 -31.44 14.23 32.93
C GLU A 791 -32.37 13.09 32.51
N GLY A 792 -32.39 12.02 33.31
CA GLY A 792 -33.29 10.90 33.12
C GLY A 792 -34.57 11.04 33.94
N GLU A 793 -35.37 9.98 33.97
CA GLU A 793 -36.56 9.87 34.84
C GLU A 793 -36.21 9.97 36.34
N CYS A 794 -34.95 9.77 36.72
CA CYS A 794 -34.47 9.94 38.08
C CYS A 794 -33.06 10.56 38.13
N HIS A 795 -32.87 11.47 39.10
CA HIS A 795 -31.68 12.32 39.25
C HIS A 795 -31.51 12.73 40.74
N ASP A 796 -30.28 12.75 41.24
CA ASP A 796 -29.94 13.42 42.50
C ASP A 796 -29.68 14.93 42.27
N PRO A 797 -30.52 15.83 42.80
CA PRO A 797 -30.40 17.28 42.57
C PRO A 797 -29.09 17.90 43.10
N ASN A 798 -28.32 17.18 43.93
CA ASN A 798 -27.03 17.66 44.41
C ASN A 798 -25.90 17.50 43.37
N SER A 799 -26.13 16.74 42.29
CA SER A 799 -25.09 16.26 41.34
C SER A 799 -24.11 17.34 40.89
N ILE A 800 -24.59 18.50 40.46
CA ILE A 800 -23.74 19.61 40.00
C ILE A 800 -22.84 20.12 41.14
N SER A 801 -23.40 20.38 42.32
CA SER A 801 -22.65 20.90 43.47
C SER A 801 -21.53 19.94 43.95
N VAL A 802 -21.75 18.64 43.82
CA VAL A 802 -20.77 17.59 44.16
C VAL A 802 -19.59 17.63 43.18
N VAL A 803 -19.88 17.69 41.87
CA VAL A 803 -18.86 17.79 40.82
C VAL A 803 -18.11 19.13 40.91
N GLU A 804 -18.79 20.25 41.10
CA GLU A 804 -18.14 21.56 41.25
C GLU A 804 -17.16 21.58 42.43
N LYS A 805 -17.61 21.12 43.61
CA LYS A 805 -16.78 20.98 44.82
C LYS A 805 -15.57 20.05 44.60
N ALA A 806 -15.74 18.99 43.80
CA ALA A 806 -14.67 18.04 43.50
C ALA A 806 -13.67 18.55 42.44
N CYS A 807 -14.11 19.32 41.45
CA CYS A 807 -13.38 19.49 40.18
C CYS A 807 -13.08 20.93 39.77
N LEU A 808 -13.86 21.92 40.22
CA LEU A 808 -13.77 23.29 39.68
C LEU A 808 -12.39 23.93 39.95
N ASN A 809 -11.81 24.57 38.92
CA ASN A 809 -10.46 25.14 38.88
C ASN A 809 -9.29 24.15 39.09
N LYS A 810 -9.52 22.84 38.95
CA LYS A 810 -8.44 21.83 38.99
C LYS A 810 -8.05 21.35 37.59
N THR A 811 -6.82 20.88 37.45
CA THR A 811 -6.33 20.17 36.25
C THR A 811 -6.86 18.74 36.18
N GLU A 812 -7.17 18.13 37.33
CA GLU A 812 -7.68 16.77 37.47
C GLU A 812 -8.57 16.64 38.72
N CYS A 813 -9.50 15.68 38.70
CA CYS A 813 -10.31 15.32 39.86
C CYS A 813 -10.79 13.86 39.79
N ALA A 814 -11.21 13.35 40.95
CA ALA A 814 -11.90 12.07 41.09
C ALA A 814 -13.15 12.24 41.98
N ILE A 815 -14.23 11.52 41.67
CA ILE A 815 -15.52 11.55 42.38
C ILE A 815 -15.97 10.11 42.62
N GLU A 816 -16.01 9.65 43.88
CA GLU A 816 -16.54 8.32 44.23
C GLU A 816 -18.08 8.30 44.21
N LEU A 817 -18.69 7.23 43.70
CA LEU A 817 -20.15 7.05 43.67
C LEU A 817 -20.68 6.48 44.99
N THR A 818 -20.58 7.27 46.06
CA THR A 818 -20.88 6.90 47.47
C THR A 818 -22.14 7.57 48.02
N GLU A 819 -22.62 7.06 49.16
CA GLU A 819 -23.69 7.69 49.96
C GLU A 819 -23.26 9.02 50.62
N GLU A 820 -21.94 9.23 50.77
CA GLU A 820 -21.36 10.49 51.27
C GLU A 820 -21.42 11.62 50.21
N ASN A 821 -21.37 11.25 48.93
CA ASN A 821 -21.41 12.18 47.81
C ASN A 821 -22.81 12.31 47.18
N PHE A 822 -23.62 11.23 47.18
CA PHE A 822 -24.90 11.18 46.49
C PHE A 822 -25.98 10.47 47.31
N ASN A 823 -27.23 10.93 47.21
CA ASN A 823 -28.37 10.35 47.89
C ASN A 823 -28.81 9.02 47.26
N LYS A 824 -28.24 7.90 47.72
CA LYS A 824 -28.61 6.55 47.28
C LYS A 824 -29.99 6.06 47.75
N GLY A 825 -30.76 6.89 48.46
CA GLY A 825 -32.20 6.69 48.65
C GLY A 825 -33.03 7.00 47.39
N LEU A 826 -32.43 7.65 46.38
CA LEU A 826 -33.05 7.92 45.08
C LEU A 826 -32.68 6.85 44.05
N CYS A 827 -33.56 6.67 43.05
CA CYS A 827 -33.37 5.81 41.87
C CYS A 827 -33.08 4.32 42.20
N LEU A 828 -33.80 3.75 43.18
CA LEU A 828 -33.55 2.41 43.71
C LEU A 828 -33.74 1.28 42.68
N ASP A 829 -34.63 1.45 41.70
CA ASP A 829 -34.99 0.42 40.71
C ASP A 829 -34.00 0.34 39.52
N PHE A 830 -32.95 1.16 39.49
CA PHE A 830 -32.03 1.29 38.36
C PHE A 830 -30.56 1.28 38.80
N THR A 831 -29.67 0.70 37.98
CA THR A 831 -28.22 0.89 38.14
C THR A 831 -27.86 2.35 37.87
N ARG A 832 -27.52 3.11 38.91
CA ARG A 832 -27.28 4.55 38.78
C ARG A 832 -25.97 4.85 38.07
N ARG A 833 -25.98 5.90 37.25
CA ARG A 833 -24.84 6.40 36.49
C ARG A 833 -24.60 7.88 36.79
N LEU A 834 -23.35 8.28 36.97
CA LEU A 834 -22.94 9.69 36.98
C LEU A 834 -22.50 10.09 35.57
N ALA A 835 -23.31 10.92 34.92
CA ALA A 835 -22.93 11.67 33.73
C ALA A 835 -22.33 13.02 34.14
N VAL A 836 -21.26 13.46 33.49
CA VAL A 836 -20.65 14.79 33.67
C VAL A 836 -20.25 15.37 32.32
N GLU A 837 -20.40 16.68 32.14
CA GLU A 837 -19.74 17.48 31.11
C GLU A 837 -19.10 18.74 31.73
N ALA A 838 -17.82 18.95 31.47
CA ALA A 838 -16.98 19.99 32.08
C ALA A 838 -16.11 20.70 31.03
N PRO A 839 -16.39 21.97 30.67
CA PRO A 839 -15.58 22.72 29.72
C PRO A 839 -14.20 23.09 30.28
N ASN A 840 -13.17 22.96 29.43
CA ASN A 840 -11.78 23.24 29.75
C ASN A 840 -11.41 24.71 29.51
N LYS A 841 -10.59 25.29 30.39
CA LYS A 841 -9.96 26.60 30.17
C LYS A 841 -8.45 26.52 30.29
N TYR A 842 -7.76 26.82 29.20
CA TYR A 842 -6.31 27.01 29.19
C TYR A 842 -5.95 28.32 29.92
N PRO A 843 -4.79 28.40 30.60
CA PRO A 843 -4.30 29.65 31.18
C PRO A 843 -4.17 30.72 30.10
N SER A 844 -4.61 31.95 30.40
CA SER A 844 -4.43 33.08 29.49
C SER A 844 -2.95 33.38 29.31
N SER A 845 -2.42 33.16 28.11
CA SER A 845 -1.00 33.37 27.83
C SER A 845 -0.62 34.85 27.93
N SER A 846 0.11 35.20 29.00
CA SER A 846 1.09 36.28 28.92
C SER A 846 2.07 36.01 27.77
N ALA A 847 2.69 37.08 27.23
CA ALA A 847 3.52 37.02 26.03
C ALA A 847 4.50 35.83 26.00
N ALA A 848 4.66 35.24 24.82
CA ALA A 848 5.29 33.93 24.61
C ALA A 848 6.69 33.81 25.25
N PRO A 849 6.93 32.81 26.12
CA PRO A 849 8.28 32.47 26.56
C PRO A 849 9.04 31.83 25.39
N THR A 850 10.08 32.49 24.90
CA THR A 850 10.99 31.97 23.86
C THR A 850 11.97 30.92 24.43
N HIS A 851 11.48 30.00 25.26
CA HIS A 851 12.29 29.15 26.13
C HIS A 851 12.02 27.63 26.04
N ALA A 852 11.13 27.19 25.14
CA ALA A 852 11.08 25.77 24.74
C ALA A 852 12.39 25.28 24.07
N ALA A 853 13.26 26.21 23.65
CA ALA A 853 14.60 25.93 23.13
C ALA A 853 15.72 25.97 24.19
N VAL A 854 15.40 26.17 25.47
CA VAL A 854 16.42 26.35 26.54
C VAL A 854 16.61 25.09 27.39
N GLU A 855 15.57 24.32 27.69
CA GLU A 855 15.71 23.07 28.46
C GLU A 855 16.57 22.03 27.71
N LEU A 856 16.46 21.96 26.37
CA LEU A 856 17.38 21.17 25.52
C LEU A 856 18.84 21.65 25.58
N VAL A 857 19.08 22.93 25.84
CA VAL A 857 20.43 23.50 26.00
C VAL A 857 20.98 23.27 27.42
N GLU A 858 20.14 23.20 28.45
CA GLU A 858 20.58 22.83 29.80
C GLU A 858 20.85 21.32 29.90
N PHE A 859 20.05 20.46 29.28
CA PHE A 859 20.36 19.03 29.15
C PHE A 859 21.67 18.80 28.37
N GLY A 860 21.88 19.54 27.28
CA GLY A 860 23.15 19.53 26.53
C GLY A 860 24.36 20.05 27.32
N LYS A 861 24.16 21.05 28.21
CA LYS A 861 25.22 21.52 29.12
C LYS A 861 25.54 20.52 30.23
N GLN A 862 24.55 19.78 30.72
CA GLN A 862 24.78 18.72 31.70
C GLN A 862 25.68 17.63 31.08
N LEU A 863 25.30 17.09 29.91
CA LEU A 863 26.14 16.16 29.15
C LEU A 863 27.54 16.71 28.87
N ALA A 864 27.66 17.98 28.45
CA ALA A 864 28.96 18.60 28.18
C ALA A 864 29.85 18.75 29.43
N THR A 865 29.23 18.91 30.61
CA THR A 865 29.96 18.99 31.90
C THR A 865 30.44 17.61 32.33
N ASP A 866 29.59 16.59 32.21
CA ASP A 866 29.93 15.21 32.59
C ASP A 866 30.98 14.59 31.63
N LEU A 867 30.93 14.89 30.33
CA LEU A 867 32.02 14.55 29.38
C LEU A 867 33.33 15.26 29.73
N CYS A 868 33.29 16.50 30.24
CA CYS A 868 34.50 17.24 30.58
C CYS A 868 35.23 16.64 31.79
N CYS A 869 34.48 16.17 32.80
CA CYS A 869 35.03 15.44 33.94
C CYS A 869 35.71 14.12 33.53
N LEU A 870 35.08 13.34 32.65
CA LEU A 870 35.62 12.06 32.17
C LEU A 870 36.93 12.20 31.35
N CYS A 871 37.22 13.37 30.78
CA CYS A 871 38.48 13.60 30.06
C CYS A 871 39.68 13.96 30.95
N LEU A 872 39.51 14.15 32.26
CA LEU A 872 40.57 14.68 33.14
C LEU A 872 41.37 13.63 33.92
N GLU A 873 40.84 12.43 34.18
CA GLU A 873 41.55 11.40 34.96
C GLU A 873 42.47 10.48 34.12
N ALA A 874 42.34 10.49 32.79
CA ALA A 874 43.02 9.55 31.88
C ALA A 874 44.44 9.95 31.43
N ARG A 875 45.25 10.66 32.25
CA ARG A 875 46.56 11.22 31.82
C ARG A 875 47.75 11.17 32.80
N THR A 876 47.95 10.07 33.53
CA THR A 876 49.29 9.76 34.10
C THR A 876 49.63 8.27 34.14
N VAL A 877 50.32 7.74 33.11
CA VAL A 877 51.54 6.90 33.23
C VAL A 877 52.34 6.98 31.91
N THR A 878 53.64 7.28 32.02
CA THR A 878 54.68 7.29 30.96
C THR A 878 55.03 5.87 30.48
N HIS A 879 55.58 5.56 29.29
CA HIS A 879 56.35 6.30 28.25
C HIS A 879 56.41 5.41 26.95
N LYS A 880 57.27 5.49 25.91
CA LYS A 880 58.51 6.23 25.53
C LYS A 880 58.74 6.14 23.99
N LYS A 881 59.07 7.25 23.31
CA LYS A 881 59.77 7.36 21.98
C LYS A 881 59.10 6.74 20.71
N GLN A 882 59.31 7.23 19.47
CA GLN A 882 60.10 8.38 18.95
C GLN A 882 59.56 8.93 17.60
N ASN A 883 59.47 10.27 17.46
CA ASN A 883 59.42 11.11 16.23
C ASN A 883 58.31 10.85 15.17
N SER A 884 57.80 11.81 14.38
CA SER A 884 58.06 13.27 14.15
C SER A 884 56.75 13.98 13.72
N PHE A 885 56.37 15.15 14.26
CA PHE A 885 56.49 16.51 13.64
C PHE A 885 55.93 16.63 12.19
N VAL A 886 55.08 17.59 11.75
CA VAL A 886 54.69 18.98 12.17
C VAL A 886 53.19 19.21 11.76
N SER A 887 52.24 19.77 12.53
CA SER A 887 51.85 21.19 12.77
C SER A 887 51.60 22.04 11.48
N PHE A 888 50.69 23.03 11.33
CA PHE A 888 49.63 23.74 12.12
C PHE A 888 48.93 24.78 11.16
N PRO A 889 47.89 25.60 11.52
CA PRO A 889 46.79 25.49 12.50
C PRO A 889 45.39 25.99 11.99
N ILE A 890 44.44 26.06 12.93
CA ILE A 890 43.08 26.68 12.94
C ILE A 890 43.04 28.18 12.55
N SER A 891 41.98 28.66 11.86
CA SER A 891 41.05 29.73 12.33
C SER A 891 39.93 30.10 11.33
N ILE A 892 38.82 30.66 11.83
CA ILE A 892 37.66 31.18 11.07
C ILE A 892 37.50 32.68 11.35
N GLN A 893 37.34 33.51 10.31
CA GLN A 893 36.78 34.86 10.44
C GLN A 893 35.87 35.26 9.26
N ASN A 894 34.78 35.95 9.63
CA ASN A 894 33.86 36.74 8.80
C ASN A 894 34.45 38.19 8.65
N PRO A 895 33.86 39.18 7.93
CA PRO A 895 32.69 39.17 7.04
C PRO A 895 32.83 40.03 5.74
N ASN A 896 31.71 40.16 5.00
CA ASN A 896 31.25 41.35 4.26
C ASN A 896 32.12 42.07 3.19
N SER A 897 31.53 42.15 1.99
CA SER A 897 31.28 43.37 1.18
C SER A 897 32.09 43.68 -0.10
N ILE A 898 31.33 44.17 -1.10
CA ILE A 898 31.64 45.25 -2.06
C ILE A 898 32.49 44.97 -3.33
N ARG A 899 31.89 45.37 -4.47
CA ARG A 899 32.43 45.77 -5.80
C ARG A 899 32.91 44.73 -6.84
N LEU A 900 32.17 44.74 -7.96
CA LEU A 900 32.68 44.62 -9.33
C LEU A 900 33.85 45.60 -9.60
N PRO A 901 34.72 45.25 -10.56
CA PRO A 901 34.92 46.17 -11.69
C PRO A 901 34.77 45.51 -13.08
N ILE A 902 34.61 46.36 -14.09
CA ILE A 902 34.38 46.05 -15.50
C ILE A 902 35.71 46.13 -16.29
N CYS A 903 35.91 45.24 -17.29
CA CYS A 903 36.51 45.55 -18.62
C CYS A 903 36.49 44.28 -19.50
N HIS A 904 35.72 44.18 -20.59
CA HIS A 904 35.83 44.83 -21.92
C HIS A 904 36.97 44.34 -22.84
N ALA A 905 36.59 43.61 -23.89
CA ALA A 905 37.22 43.61 -25.22
C ALA A 905 36.14 43.30 -26.28
N THR A 906 36.17 43.93 -27.47
CA THR A 906 35.06 43.86 -28.45
C THR A 906 35.47 44.12 -29.91
N ALA A 907 35.05 43.25 -30.84
CA ALA A 907 34.90 43.45 -32.29
C ALA A 907 34.02 42.28 -32.83
N LYS A 908 33.01 42.35 -33.70
CA LYS A 908 32.49 43.28 -34.74
C LYS A 908 33.35 43.44 -36.02
N SER A 909 32.80 43.41 -37.25
CA SER A 909 31.47 42.98 -37.76
C SER A 909 31.35 43.10 -39.31
N GLN A 910 30.33 42.45 -39.93
CA GLN A 910 29.78 42.69 -41.31
C GLN A 910 30.72 42.26 -42.49
N THR A 911 30.29 41.97 -43.74
CA THR A 911 29.10 42.27 -44.59
C THR A 911 28.73 41.09 -45.55
N GLY A 912 27.58 41.14 -46.27
CA GLY A 912 27.29 40.34 -47.49
C GLY A 912 27.12 41.24 -48.75
N PRO A 913 26.35 40.89 -49.83
CA PRO A 913 25.64 39.62 -50.16
C PRO A 913 25.57 39.26 -51.70
N VAL A 914 24.71 38.28 -52.09
CA VAL A 914 23.93 38.17 -53.39
C VAL A 914 24.48 37.44 -54.68
N LYS A 915 23.82 36.29 -55.00
CA LYS A 915 23.35 35.69 -56.32
C LYS A 915 24.27 35.13 -57.47
N LYS A 916 23.95 33.85 -57.81
CA LYS A 916 23.79 33.23 -59.18
C LYS A 916 25.07 32.90 -60.02
N ARG A 917 25.09 31.99 -61.03
CA ARG A 917 24.04 31.21 -61.75
C ARG A 917 24.54 29.93 -62.49
N SER A 918 23.64 28.93 -62.66
CA SER A 918 23.45 27.99 -63.83
C SER A 918 24.57 27.02 -64.29
N SER A 919 24.27 25.94 -65.03
CA SER A 919 22.98 25.33 -65.52
C SER A 919 22.82 23.88 -64.97
N SER A 920 22.23 22.81 -65.54
CA SER A 920 21.56 22.42 -66.81
C SER A 920 20.71 21.13 -66.51
N SER A 921 19.89 20.47 -67.35
CA SER A 921 19.01 20.78 -68.52
C SER A 921 18.40 19.44 -69.02
N SER A 922 17.17 19.28 -69.53
CA SER A 922 15.92 20.08 -69.53
C SER A 922 14.79 19.31 -70.26
N THR A 923 13.53 19.76 -70.16
CA THR A 923 12.37 19.52 -71.10
C THR A 923 11.80 18.08 -71.28
N ALA A 924 10.52 17.84 -71.58
CA ALA A 924 9.28 18.67 -71.54
C ALA A 924 8.00 17.77 -71.69
N SER A 925 6.82 18.30 -71.34
CA SER A 925 5.50 17.70 -71.65
C SER A 925 4.96 18.14 -73.03
N PRO A 926 3.94 17.47 -73.60
CA PRO A 926 2.64 18.15 -73.67
C PRO A 926 1.37 17.27 -73.54
N ASN A 927 0.24 17.95 -73.31
CA ASN A 927 -1.15 17.44 -73.27
C ASN A 927 -1.58 16.61 -74.51
N THR A 928 -2.54 15.66 -74.37
CA THR A 928 -3.97 15.90 -74.70
C THR A 928 -4.93 14.67 -74.64
N ASN A 929 -6.08 14.85 -73.96
CA ASN A 929 -7.46 14.47 -74.33
C ASN A 929 -7.92 13.03 -74.76
N LYS A 930 -9.14 12.70 -74.25
CA LYS A 930 -10.31 12.05 -74.93
C LYS A 930 -10.49 10.51 -74.99
N LYS A 931 -11.46 10.10 -74.15
CA LYS A 931 -12.75 9.43 -74.54
C LYS A 931 -12.77 7.93 -74.94
N LYS A 932 -13.31 7.16 -73.98
CA LYS A 932 -14.59 6.38 -74.05
C LYS A 932 -14.71 5.14 -74.96
N LYS A 933 -15.56 4.23 -74.43
CA LYS A 933 -16.36 3.18 -75.10
C LYS A 933 -15.58 1.90 -75.47
N ARG A 934 -16.21 0.71 -75.49
CA ARG A 934 -17.67 0.44 -75.61
C ARG A 934 -18.11 -0.96 -75.11
N ARG A 935 -19.42 -1.05 -74.76
CA ARG A 935 -20.33 -2.24 -74.84
C ARG A 935 -20.07 -3.37 -73.82
N SER A 936 -21.04 -4.19 -73.40
CA SER A 936 -22.54 -4.16 -73.37
C SER A 936 -23.05 -5.45 -72.66
N LYS A 937 -24.29 -5.64 -72.21
CA LYS A 937 -25.61 -4.94 -72.27
C LYS A 937 -26.40 -5.41 -71.00
N GLY A 938 -27.29 -4.61 -70.40
CA GLY A 938 -28.77 -4.79 -70.48
C GLY A 938 -29.25 -6.18 -70.03
N GLY A 939 -30.02 -6.38 -68.95
CA GLY A 939 -31.30 -5.76 -68.55
C GLY A 939 -32.25 -6.91 -68.09
N SER A 940 -33.47 -6.73 -67.58
CA SER A 940 -34.26 -5.52 -67.31
C SER A 940 -35.53 -5.89 -66.51
N GLY A 941 -35.91 -5.07 -65.52
CA GLY A 941 -37.24 -5.09 -64.87
C GLY A 941 -37.51 -6.28 -63.92
N ASP A 942 -38.57 -6.24 -63.10
CA ASP A 942 -39.37 -5.07 -62.72
C ASP A 942 -40.08 -5.28 -61.36
N ASN A 943 -40.68 -4.22 -60.82
CA ASN A 943 -41.35 -4.23 -59.51
C ASN A 943 -42.74 -4.90 -59.55
N LEU A 944 -43.23 -5.45 -58.42
CA LEU A 944 -44.42 -4.95 -57.68
C LEU A 944 -44.99 -5.91 -56.60
N ASN A 945 -44.96 -5.46 -55.34
CA ASN A 945 -46.05 -5.38 -54.34
C ASN A 945 -47.17 -6.45 -54.14
N LEU A 946 -47.46 -6.69 -52.84
CA LEU A 946 -48.78 -6.93 -52.20
C LEU A 946 -49.54 -8.24 -52.54
N ARG A 947 -49.79 -9.18 -51.60
CA ARG A 947 -50.70 -9.02 -50.43
C ARG A 947 -50.66 -10.22 -49.44
N ASP A 948 -51.46 -10.11 -48.38
CA ASP A 948 -51.62 -11.00 -47.21
C ASP A 948 -52.45 -12.29 -47.46
N VAL A 949 -52.45 -13.23 -46.48
CA VAL A 949 -53.62 -13.94 -45.86
C VAL A 949 -53.22 -15.25 -45.12
N GLU A 950 -53.39 -15.29 -43.78
CA GLU A 950 -54.06 -16.31 -42.89
C GLU A 950 -53.76 -17.86 -43.01
N ILE A 951 -53.90 -18.80 -42.04
CA ILE A 951 -54.27 -18.84 -40.58
C ILE A 951 -54.05 -20.26 -39.93
N VAL A 952 -53.70 -20.35 -38.61
CA VAL A 952 -54.04 -21.41 -37.58
C VAL A 952 -53.52 -22.87 -37.78
N LYS A 953 -53.02 -23.64 -36.76
CA LYS A 953 -53.54 -24.02 -35.41
C LYS A 953 -52.49 -24.25 -34.30
N ASP A 954 -52.85 -23.91 -33.05
CA ASP A 954 -53.16 -24.74 -31.85
C ASP A 954 -52.49 -26.14 -31.69
N ASP A 955 -52.17 -26.69 -30.48
CA ASP A 955 -52.43 -26.27 -29.07
C ASP A 955 -51.45 -26.94 -28.03
N GLY A 956 -51.57 -26.64 -26.72
CA GLY A 956 -50.66 -27.07 -25.60
C GLY A 956 -50.79 -28.53 -25.05
N GLY A 957 -50.38 -28.92 -23.82
CA GLY A 957 -49.67 -28.27 -22.68
C GLY A 957 -49.81 -29.02 -21.32
N LEU A 958 -48.95 -28.75 -20.30
CA LEU A 958 -48.97 -29.18 -18.86
C LEU A 958 -48.72 -30.69 -18.54
N ALA A 959 -48.35 -31.16 -17.32
CA ALA A 959 -48.33 -30.59 -15.94
C ALA A 959 -47.19 -31.17 -15.01
N ASP A 960 -47.18 -30.78 -13.73
CA ASP A 960 -46.13 -30.98 -12.68
C ASP A 960 -46.07 -32.33 -11.92
N VAL A 961 -44.94 -32.61 -11.24
CA VAL A 961 -44.79 -33.38 -9.97
C VAL A 961 -43.60 -32.81 -9.13
N GLN A 962 -43.67 -32.88 -7.80
CA GLN A 962 -42.60 -32.54 -6.81
C GLN A 962 -42.29 -33.74 -5.88
N VAL A 963 -41.40 -33.55 -4.88
CA VAL A 963 -41.35 -34.18 -3.51
C VAL A 963 -40.13 -35.09 -3.16
N ASP A 964 -39.26 -34.52 -2.30
CA ASP A 964 -38.61 -34.99 -1.04
C ASP A 964 -37.63 -36.20 -0.89
N ASP A 965 -36.81 -36.07 0.18
CA ASP A 965 -35.96 -37.03 0.95
C ASP A 965 -34.79 -37.76 0.23
N ASP A 966 -33.78 -38.38 0.86
CA ASP A 966 -33.51 -38.80 2.27
C ASP A 966 -31.97 -38.76 2.60
N ASP A 967 -31.53 -39.05 3.84
CA ASP A 967 -30.14 -38.92 4.39
C ASP A 967 -29.33 -40.26 4.56
N ASP A 968 -28.12 -40.17 5.16
CA ASP A 968 -27.29 -41.23 5.82
C ASP A 968 -26.67 -42.36 4.93
N ASP A 969 -25.70 -43.21 5.33
CA ASP A 969 -25.04 -43.57 6.61
C ASP A 969 -23.49 -43.75 6.44
N ASP A 970 -22.78 -44.36 7.40
CA ASP A 970 -21.32 -44.22 7.67
C ASP A 970 -20.47 -45.54 7.65
N SER A 971 -19.15 -45.45 7.94
CA SER A 971 -18.20 -46.47 8.48
C SER A 971 -17.47 -47.45 7.52
N ASP A 972 -16.34 -48.13 7.86
CA ASP A 972 -15.13 -47.89 8.69
C ASP A 972 -14.13 -49.07 8.43
N ASP A 973 -12.94 -49.09 9.06
CA ASP A 973 -11.93 -50.19 9.16
C ASP A 973 -11.21 -50.66 7.87
N GLY A 974 -9.97 -51.18 7.90
CA GLY A 974 -9.02 -51.28 9.03
C GLY A 974 -7.90 -52.32 8.80
N PHE A 975 -6.66 -51.99 9.19
CA PHE A 975 -5.46 -52.85 9.44
C PHE A 975 -5.16 -54.07 8.50
N TYR A 976 -3.94 -54.27 8.02
CA TYR A 976 -2.84 -54.80 8.85
C TYR A 976 -1.44 -54.64 8.23
N SER A 977 -0.41 -54.74 9.08
CA SER A 977 1.01 -54.82 8.71
C SER A 977 1.50 -56.24 8.46
N ASP A 978 2.53 -56.42 7.62
CA ASP A 978 3.62 -57.35 7.97
C ASP A 978 4.97 -56.93 7.36
N SER A 979 6.09 -57.45 7.90
CA SER A 979 7.45 -57.06 7.53
C SER A 979 8.40 -58.27 7.43
N VAL A 980 9.00 -58.49 6.25
CA VAL A 980 10.02 -59.52 6.03
C VAL A 980 11.21 -58.94 5.26
N SER A 981 12.43 -59.32 5.66
CA SER A 981 13.68 -58.69 5.17
C SER A 981 14.63 -59.66 4.45
N ARG A 982 15.36 -59.14 3.45
CA ARG A 982 16.54 -59.72 2.76
C ARG A 982 16.23 -60.90 1.82
N LYS A 983 16.71 -60.88 0.57
CA LYS A 983 18.14 -60.92 0.21
C LYS A 983 18.47 -60.24 -1.12
N VAL A 984 19.71 -59.80 -1.24
CA VAL A 984 20.32 -59.33 -2.50
C VAL A 984 20.98 -60.51 -3.23
N SER A 985 20.85 -60.56 -4.55
CA SER A 985 21.68 -61.37 -5.45
C SER A 985 22.28 -60.46 -6.53
N THR A 986 23.61 -60.38 -6.59
CA THR A 986 24.33 -59.50 -7.52
C THR A 986 24.45 -60.12 -8.91
N HIS A 987 23.90 -59.47 -9.92
CA HIS A 987 24.30 -59.64 -11.32
C HIS A 987 25.29 -58.53 -11.73
N PRO A 988 26.16 -58.76 -12.72
CA PRO A 988 27.16 -57.78 -13.12
C PRO A 988 26.51 -56.61 -13.85
N THR A 989 26.75 -55.39 -13.36
CA THR A 989 26.37 -54.15 -14.05
C THR A 989 27.16 -54.03 -15.35
N MET A 990 26.45 -53.88 -16.48
CA MET A 990 27.05 -53.22 -17.65
C MET A 990 27.37 -51.76 -17.27
N PRO A 991 28.38 -51.12 -17.89
CA PRO A 991 28.58 -49.69 -17.73
C PRO A 991 27.37 -48.96 -18.32
N LEU A 992 26.74 -48.08 -17.55
CA LEU A 992 25.82 -47.10 -18.11
C LEU A 992 26.57 -46.20 -19.12
N PRO A 993 25.88 -45.65 -20.13
CA PRO A 993 26.42 -44.57 -20.95
C PRO A 993 26.96 -43.45 -20.05
N LYS A 994 28.03 -42.77 -20.49
CA LYS A 994 28.46 -41.56 -19.79
C LYS A 994 27.42 -40.47 -20.07
N PRO A 995 26.87 -39.79 -19.04
CA PRO A 995 26.00 -38.66 -19.29
C PRO A 995 26.78 -37.54 -20.01
N PRO A 996 26.10 -36.67 -20.78
CA PRO A 996 26.74 -35.56 -21.50
C PRO A 996 27.61 -34.67 -20.61
N ALA A 997 28.59 -34.01 -21.23
CA ALA A 997 29.63 -33.24 -20.53
C ALA A 997 29.07 -32.04 -19.74
N GLY A 998 28.69 -32.27 -18.47
CA GLY A 998 28.19 -31.24 -17.57
C GLY A 998 27.18 -31.71 -16.53
N PHE A 999 26.72 -32.97 -16.56
CA PHE A 999 25.96 -33.55 -15.46
C PHE A 999 26.89 -33.95 -14.32
N VAL A 1000 26.65 -33.43 -13.11
CA VAL A 1000 27.31 -33.89 -11.89
C VAL A 1000 26.37 -34.87 -11.21
N VAL A 1001 26.70 -36.16 -11.29
CA VAL A 1001 26.06 -37.20 -10.46
C VAL A 1001 26.80 -37.34 -9.14
N ASP A 1002 26.09 -37.65 -8.07
CA ASP A 1002 26.70 -38.11 -6.81
C ASP A 1002 27.22 -39.55 -6.92
N ASP A 1003 27.91 -40.04 -5.88
CA ASP A 1003 28.46 -41.41 -5.81
C ASP A 1003 27.38 -42.52 -5.87
N SER A 1004 26.09 -42.17 -5.87
CA SER A 1004 24.95 -43.07 -6.07
C SER A 1004 24.25 -42.93 -7.44
N GLY A 1005 24.76 -42.06 -8.32
CA GLY A 1005 24.24 -41.83 -9.67
C GLY A 1005 23.19 -40.71 -9.78
N ARG A 1006 22.89 -39.97 -8.69
CA ARG A 1006 21.83 -38.94 -8.71
C ARG A 1006 22.33 -37.62 -9.26
N VAL A 1007 21.65 -37.08 -10.27
CA VAL A 1007 21.96 -35.77 -10.86
C VAL A 1007 21.73 -34.63 -9.85
N LEU A 1008 22.74 -33.78 -9.69
CA LEU A 1008 22.66 -32.53 -8.93
C LEU A 1008 22.22 -31.37 -9.86
N LEU A 1009 21.42 -30.43 -9.33
CA LEU A 1009 20.78 -29.36 -10.12
C LEU A 1009 21.77 -28.54 -10.98
N ALA A 1010 21.31 -28.14 -12.17
CA ALA A 1010 22.07 -27.36 -13.12
C ALA A 1010 22.46 -25.97 -12.57
N SER A 1011 23.73 -25.61 -12.67
CA SER A 1011 24.24 -24.31 -12.20
C SER A 1011 23.96 -23.17 -13.19
N THR A 1012 23.93 -21.94 -12.68
CA THR A 1012 23.73 -20.65 -13.39
C THR A 1012 24.81 -20.28 -14.43
N LYS A 1013 25.63 -21.24 -14.88
CA LYS A 1013 26.70 -21.08 -15.88
C LYS A 1013 26.36 -21.65 -17.27
N ARG A 1014 25.08 -22.01 -17.51
CA ARG A 1014 24.62 -22.67 -18.74
C ARG A 1014 23.73 -21.81 -19.66
N ILE A 1015 23.51 -20.53 -19.37
CA ILE A 1015 22.77 -19.63 -20.28
C ILE A 1015 23.77 -18.80 -21.07
N VAL A 1016 23.52 -18.65 -22.37
CA VAL A 1016 24.21 -17.72 -23.29
C VAL A 1016 23.17 -16.87 -24.02
N THR A 1017 23.61 -15.72 -24.52
CA THR A 1017 22.78 -14.85 -25.35
C THR A 1017 23.37 -14.83 -26.75
N MET A 1018 22.62 -15.33 -27.74
CA MET A 1018 22.87 -15.00 -29.15
C MET A 1018 22.23 -13.65 -29.47
N VAL A 1019 22.74 -12.93 -30.46
CA VAL A 1019 22.16 -11.65 -30.92
C VAL A 1019 22.06 -11.70 -32.43
N ASP A 1020 20.86 -11.48 -32.99
CA ASP A 1020 20.70 -11.41 -34.44
C ASP A 1020 21.49 -10.21 -35.02
N PRO A 1021 22.43 -10.42 -35.96
CA PRO A 1021 23.17 -9.33 -36.59
C PRO A 1021 22.28 -8.39 -37.43
N THR A 1022 21.05 -8.80 -37.76
CA THR A 1022 20.12 -8.05 -38.63
C THR A 1022 19.34 -6.97 -37.89
N ASN A 1023 18.76 -7.31 -36.73
CA ASN A 1023 17.94 -6.39 -35.92
C ASN A 1023 18.49 -6.09 -34.51
N ASN A 1024 19.57 -6.77 -34.08
CA ASN A 1024 20.19 -6.66 -32.76
C ASN A 1024 19.26 -7.06 -31.58
N TYR A 1025 18.33 -7.99 -31.80
CA TYR A 1025 17.54 -8.60 -30.73
C TYR A 1025 18.28 -9.81 -30.10
N PRO A 1026 18.23 -9.96 -28.77
CA PRO A 1026 18.83 -11.10 -28.08
C PRO A 1026 17.90 -12.34 -28.09
N LEU A 1027 18.49 -13.51 -28.27
CA LEU A 1027 17.90 -14.81 -27.93
C LEU A 1027 18.66 -15.40 -26.74
N GLU A 1028 17.96 -15.67 -25.64
CA GLU A 1028 18.53 -16.42 -24.52
C GLU A 1028 18.44 -17.92 -24.81
N CYS A 1029 19.56 -18.62 -24.72
CA CYS A 1029 19.66 -20.06 -24.97
C CYS A 1029 20.34 -20.79 -23.81
N VAL A 1030 19.87 -22.01 -23.54
CA VAL A 1030 20.54 -22.98 -22.68
C VAL A 1030 21.59 -23.73 -23.51
N ILE A 1031 22.82 -23.80 -23.01
CA ILE A 1031 23.86 -24.68 -23.54
C ILE A 1031 23.49 -26.13 -23.22
N ARG A 1032 23.12 -26.90 -24.25
CA ARG A 1032 22.96 -28.35 -24.18
C ARG A 1032 24.35 -29.01 -24.14
N ARG A 1033 25.21 -28.70 -25.12
CA ARG A 1033 26.53 -29.31 -25.34
C ARG A 1033 27.60 -28.28 -25.76
N VAL A 1034 28.87 -28.53 -25.43
CA VAL A 1034 30.03 -27.79 -25.97
C VAL A 1034 31.04 -28.80 -26.50
N PHE A 1035 31.52 -28.60 -27.72
CA PHE A 1035 32.34 -29.57 -28.45
C PHE A 1035 33.24 -28.86 -29.48
N ARG A 1036 33.84 -29.60 -30.42
CA ARG A 1036 34.64 -29.04 -31.51
C ARG A 1036 34.29 -29.69 -32.84
N SER A 1037 34.32 -28.90 -33.92
CA SER A 1037 34.22 -29.37 -35.29
C SER A 1037 35.43 -30.25 -35.67
N SER A 1038 35.32 -31.02 -36.76
CA SER A 1038 36.45 -31.74 -37.36
C SER A 1038 37.59 -30.81 -37.81
N ARG A 1039 37.26 -29.53 -38.06
CA ARG A 1039 38.21 -28.43 -38.32
C ARG A 1039 38.89 -27.88 -37.06
N GLY A 1040 38.33 -28.16 -35.86
CA GLY A 1040 38.87 -27.77 -34.56
C GLY A 1040 38.26 -26.50 -33.94
N ASP A 1041 37.28 -25.90 -34.61
CA ASP A 1041 36.52 -24.73 -34.15
C ASP A 1041 35.74 -25.06 -32.85
N GLU A 1042 35.48 -24.08 -31.98
CA GLU A 1042 34.73 -24.32 -30.72
C GLU A 1042 33.23 -24.09 -30.93
N CYS A 1043 32.46 -25.17 -30.87
CA CYS A 1043 31.04 -25.21 -31.19
C CYS A 1043 30.19 -25.45 -29.92
N MET A 1044 28.97 -24.91 -29.91
CA MET A 1044 27.98 -25.10 -28.87
C MET A 1044 26.66 -25.55 -29.49
N LEU A 1045 26.03 -26.56 -28.89
CA LEU A 1045 24.65 -26.93 -29.19
C LEU A 1045 23.77 -26.20 -28.18
N LEU A 1046 22.88 -25.37 -28.70
CA LEU A 1046 22.06 -24.42 -27.94
C LEU A 1046 20.58 -24.70 -28.17
N CYS A 1047 19.77 -24.56 -27.13
CA CYS A 1047 18.31 -24.64 -27.20
C CYS A 1047 17.72 -23.34 -26.61
N PRO A 1048 16.68 -22.72 -27.18
CA PRO A 1048 16.04 -21.53 -26.60
C PRO A 1048 15.63 -21.72 -25.13
N ALA A 1049 15.69 -20.63 -24.35
CA ALA A 1049 15.23 -20.62 -22.96
C ALA A 1049 13.71 -20.41 -22.83
N ASP A 1050 13.05 -19.94 -23.89
CA ASP A 1050 11.60 -19.82 -24.04
C ASP A 1050 11.10 -20.85 -25.06
N THR A 1051 9.86 -21.35 -24.93
CA THR A 1051 9.29 -22.37 -25.81
C THR A 1051 9.30 -21.93 -27.28
N PRO A 1052 9.92 -22.66 -28.23
CA PRO A 1052 9.84 -22.36 -29.66
C PRO A 1052 8.38 -22.34 -30.15
N VAL A 1053 8.01 -21.39 -30.99
CA VAL A 1053 6.66 -21.35 -31.58
C VAL A 1053 6.68 -21.05 -33.06
N GLN A 1054 5.72 -21.64 -33.76
CA GLN A 1054 5.43 -21.38 -35.16
C GLN A 1054 3.93 -21.08 -35.34
N ILE A 1055 3.56 -20.46 -36.47
CA ILE A 1055 2.18 -20.11 -36.77
C ILE A 1055 1.75 -20.77 -38.08
N LEU A 1056 0.70 -21.58 -38.00
CA LEU A 1056 0.06 -22.22 -39.16
C LEU A 1056 -1.28 -21.55 -39.46
N LYS A 1057 -1.75 -21.72 -40.71
CA LYS A 1057 -3.01 -21.15 -41.22
C LYS A 1057 -3.88 -22.25 -41.79
N SER A 1058 -5.14 -22.29 -41.37
CA SER A 1058 -6.09 -23.33 -41.76
C SER A 1058 -6.48 -23.21 -43.24
N VAL A 1059 -6.59 -24.34 -43.92
CA VAL A 1059 -7.17 -24.46 -45.27
C VAL A 1059 -8.58 -25.03 -45.21
N ASN A 1060 -9.35 -24.90 -46.29
CA ASN A 1060 -10.81 -25.18 -46.30
C ASN A 1060 -11.21 -26.67 -46.17
N ILE A 1061 -10.25 -27.58 -45.94
CA ILE A 1061 -10.44 -29.02 -45.80
C ILE A 1061 -9.53 -29.52 -44.67
N ASP A 1062 -9.93 -29.25 -43.42
CA ASP A 1062 -9.39 -29.78 -42.15
C ASP A 1062 -7.85 -29.73 -41.90
N GLY A 1063 -7.07 -29.16 -42.81
CA GLY A 1063 -5.61 -29.13 -42.78
C GLY A 1063 -5.01 -27.77 -42.46
N TRP A 1064 -3.69 -27.76 -42.33
CA TRP A 1064 -2.88 -26.59 -41.99
C TRP A 1064 -1.83 -26.30 -43.08
N SER A 1065 -1.48 -25.02 -43.21
CA SER A 1065 -0.50 -24.51 -44.17
C SER A 1065 0.48 -23.57 -43.50
N ALA A 1066 1.74 -23.59 -43.95
CA ALA A 1066 2.80 -22.71 -43.46
C ALA A 1066 2.50 -21.24 -43.79
N VAL A 1067 2.73 -20.34 -42.83
CA VAL A 1067 2.58 -18.89 -43.04
C VAL A 1067 3.94 -18.31 -43.45
N SER A 1068 4.02 -17.69 -44.64
CA SER A 1068 5.25 -17.03 -45.10
C SER A 1068 5.63 -15.84 -44.23
N ASP A 1069 6.91 -15.55 -44.03
CA ASP A 1069 7.45 -14.50 -43.14
C ASP A 1069 6.73 -13.14 -43.25
N GLY A 1070 6.50 -12.66 -44.48
CA GLY A 1070 5.81 -11.38 -44.73
C GLY A 1070 4.32 -11.38 -44.39
N GLU A 1071 3.70 -12.55 -44.25
CA GLU A 1071 2.37 -12.69 -43.63
C GLU A 1071 2.50 -12.86 -42.10
N VAL A 1072 3.50 -13.59 -41.60
CA VAL A 1072 3.80 -13.69 -40.15
C VAL A 1072 3.94 -12.30 -39.53
N GLU A 1073 4.78 -11.43 -40.10
CA GLU A 1073 4.95 -10.03 -39.64
C GLU A 1073 3.62 -9.28 -39.50
N SER A 1074 2.68 -9.52 -40.42
CA SER A 1074 1.37 -8.85 -40.43
C SER A 1074 0.44 -9.34 -39.32
N ILE A 1075 0.59 -10.60 -38.88
CA ILE A 1075 -0.26 -11.24 -37.86
C ILE A 1075 0.37 -11.25 -36.46
N LEU A 1076 1.66 -10.91 -36.29
CA LEU A 1076 2.34 -10.83 -34.98
C LEU A 1076 1.54 -10.10 -33.89
N PRO A 1077 0.85 -8.96 -34.13
CA PRO A 1077 0.07 -8.29 -33.07
C PRO A 1077 -1.14 -9.11 -32.60
N ALA A 1078 -1.74 -9.90 -33.49
CA ALA A 1078 -2.85 -10.79 -33.16
C ALA A 1078 -2.35 -12.07 -32.47
N ALA A 1079 -1.21 -12.61 -32.92
CA ALA A 1079 -0.57 -13.77 -32.30
C ALA A 1079 -0.08 -13.48 -30.87
N ALA A 1080 0.57 -12.33 -30.66
CA ALA A 1080 0.96 -11.86 -29.34
C ALA A 1080 -0.25 -11.63 -28.41
N TYR A 1081 -1.37 -11.13 -28.95
CA TYR A 1081 -2.61 -10.99 -28.19
C TYR A 1081 -3.28 -12.35 -27.88
N ALA A 1082 -3.14 -13.35 -28.75
CA ALA A 1082 -3.62 -14.71 -28.49
C ALA A 1082 -2.85 -15.37 -27.34
N LEU A 1083 -1.51 -15.36 -27.42
CA LEU A 1083 -0.62 -15.85 -26.36
C LEU A 1083 -0.86 -15.11 -25.03
N ALA A 1084 -1.07 -13.80 -25.06
CA ALA A 1084 -1.34 -13.01 -23.85
C ALA A 1084 -2.63 -13.42 -23.11
N LYS A 1085 -3.63 -13.99 -23.80
CA LYS A 1085 -4.86 -14.53 -23.15
C LYS A 1085 -4.59 -15.78 -22.31
N ILE A 1086 -3.58 -16.57 -22.68
CA ILE A 1086 -3.15 -17.79 -21.99
C ILE A 1086 -1.88 -17.56 -21.15
N HIS A 1087 -1.59 -16.31 -20.79
CA HIS A 1087 -0.46 -15.91 -19.95
C HIS A 1087 0.93 -16.20 -20.53
N MET A 1088 1.05 -16.34 -21.86
CA MET A 1088 2.31 -16.43 -22.59
C MET A 1088 2.64 -15.10 -23.31
N HIS A 1089 3.92 -14.81 -23.52
CA HIS A 1089 4.39 -13.61 -24.20
C HIS A 1089 5.22 -13.96 -25.44
N LEU A 1090 4.79 -13.50 -26.62
CA LEU A 1090 5.54 -13.70 -27.87
C LEU A 1090 6.87 -12.94 -27.85
N VAL A 1091 7.98 -13.66 -27.88
CA VAL A 1091 9.34 -13.14 -27.97
C VAL A 1091 9.85 -13.39 -29.41
N HIS A 1092 10.27 -12.32 -30.06
CA HIS A 1092 10.83 -12.36 -31.42
C HIS A 1092 12.31 -11.96 -31.36
N SER A 1093 13.18 -12.83 -31.88
CA SER A 1093 14.64 -12.68 -31.80
C SER A 1093 15.34 -12.47 -33.14
N GLY A 1094 14.62 -12.45 -34.26
CA GLY A 1094 15.18 -12.53 -35.62
C GLY A 1094 15.67 -13.93 -36.02
N LEU A 1095 16.09 -14.76 -35.06
CA LEU A 1095 16.55 -16.14 -35.28
C LEU A 1095 15.41 -17.16 -35.18
N CYS A 1096 14.48 -16.93 -34.25
CA CYS A 1096 13.22 -17.65 -34.15
C CYS A 1096 12.15 -16.83 -33.38
N TYR A 1097 10.91 -17.31 -33.45
CA TYR A 1097 9.84 -16.94 -32.54
C TYR A 1097 9.77 -17.92 -31.37
N THR A 1098 9.54 -17.40 -30.17
CA THR A 1098 9.36 -18.17 -28.95
C THR A 1098 8.21 -17.59 -28.12
N ALA A 1099 7.60 -18.38 -27.24
CA ALA A 1099 6.57 -17.93 -26.31
C ALA A 1099 7.06 -18.10 -24.86
N ARG A 1100 7.27 -16.98 -24.18
CA ARG A 1100 7.71 -16.90 -22.79
C ARG A 1100 6.50 -17.07 -21.86
N GLY A 1101 6.34 -18.23 -21.24
CA GLY A 1101 5.26 -18.53 -20.30
C GLY A 1101 5.34 -19.97 -19.79
N GLY A 1102 4.43 -20.34 -18.88
CA GLY A 1102 4.28 -21.73 -18.46
C GLY A 1102 3.41 -22.50 -19.44
N PHE A 1103 4.00 -23.41 -20.21
CA PHE A 1103 3.30 -24.34 -21.09
C PHE A 1103 3.76 -25.76 -20.78
N CYS A 1104 2.81 -26.67 -20.59
CA CYS A 1104 3.03 -28.07 -20.28
C CYS A 1104 1.94 -28.89 -20.97
N TYR A 1105 2.32 -30.06 -21.49
CA TYR A 1105 1.47 -30.95 -22.28
C TYR A 1105 1.86 -32.42 -21.98
N SER A 1106 1.00 -33.36 -22.35
CA SER A 1106 1.27 -34.80 -22.35
C SER A 1106 1.48 -35.33 -23.77
N GLU A 1107 1.89 -36.58 -23.91
CA GLU A 1107 2.00 -37.24 -25.23
C GLU A 1107 0.64 -37.27 -25.97
N ASP A 1108 -0.48 -37.37 -25.24
CA ASP A 1108 -1.85 -37.31 -25.79
C ASP A 1108 -2.20 -35.94 -26.43
N ASP A 1109 -1.47 -34.87 -26.13
CA ASP A 1109 -1.66 -33.54 -26.71
C ASP A 1109 -0.87 -33.32 -28.03
N ILE A 1110 0.01 -34.26 -28.40
CA ILE A 1110 0.83 -34.20 -29.63
C ILE A 1110 0.00 -34.73 -30.83
N PHE A 1111 0.02 -34.01 -31.95
CA PHE A 1111 -0.66 -34.43 -33.18
C PHE A 1111 0.23 -34.40 -34.44
N ASP A 1112 0.05 -35.42 -35.30
CA ASP A 1112 0.50 -35.48 -36.70
C ASP A 1112 -0.38 -34.56 -37.56
N PHE A 1113 0.22 -33.58 -38.26
CA PHE A 1113 -0.50 -32.71 -39.19
C PHE A 1113 -0.03 -32.92 -40.63
N ARG A 1114 -0.95 -33.38 -41.49
CA ARG A 1114 -0.67 -33.68 -42.89
C ARG A 1114 -1.11 -32.56 -43.81
N THR A 1115 -0.28 -32.30 -44.82
CA THR A 1115 -0.60 -31.42 -45.95
C THR A 1115 -1.48 -32.13 -46.96
N ASP A 1116 -2.40 -31.39 -47.60
CA ASP A 1116 -3.35 -31.90 -48.61
C ASP A 1116 -2.63 -32.43 -49.88
N ASP A 1117 -1.37 -32.03 -50.08
CA ASP A 1117 -0.55 -32.33 -51.27
C ASP A 1117 0.25 -33.65 -51.16
N GLY A 1118 0.52 -34.13 -49.94
CA GLY A 1118 1.26 -35.38 -49.70
C GLY A 1118 2.77 -35.35 -49.99
N GLU A 1119 3.34 -34.15 -50.19
CA GLU A 1119 4.79 -33.89 -50.12
C GLU A 1119 5.10 -33.26 -48.75
N ASP A 1120 6.18 -33.71 -48.10
CA ASP A 1120 6.69 -33.08 -46.87
C ASP A 1120 7.06 -31.62 -47.15
N ILE A 1121 6.72 -30.68 -46.24
CA ILE A 1121 7.21 -29.30 -46.36
C ILE A 1121 8.66 -29.27 -45.88
N ASP A 1122 9.60 -28.99 -46.80
CA ASP A 1122 11.01 -28.77 -46.50
C ASP A 1122 11.20 -27.89 -45.25
N GLY A 1123 11.62 -28.50 -44.14
CA GLY A 1123 11.99 -27.80 -42.89
C GLY A 1123 10.89 -27.61 -41.84
N LEU A 1124 9.70 -28.23 -41.97
CA LEU A 1124 8.71 -28.26 -40.88
C LEU A 1124 8.64 -29.66 -40.21
N PRO A 1125 8.62 -29.73 -38.86
CA PRO A 1125 8.43 -31.00 -38.16
C PRO A 1125 6.95 -31.39 -38.18
N ASN A 1126 6.66 -32.63 -38.59
CA ASN A 1126 5.30 -33.12 -38.85
C ASN A 1126 4.44 -33.34 -37.58
N GLU A 1127 5.04 -33.23 -36.39
CA GLU A 1127 4.38 -33.42 -35.09
C GLU A 1127 4.57 -32.20 -34.18
N GLY A 1128 3.56 -31.91 -33.35
CA GLY A 1128 3.62 -30.81 -32.39
C GLY A 1128 2.33 -30.64 -31.57
N VAL A 1129 2.29 -29.56 -30.78
CA VAL A 1129 1.24 -29.31 -29.78
C VAL A 1129 0.64 -27.91 -29.94
N GLU A 1130 -0.70 -27.81 -29.95
CA GLU A 1130 -1.38 -26.51 -30.00
C GLU A 1130 -1.12 -25.72 -28.72
N ILE A 1131 -0.62 -24.50 -28.87
CA ILE A 1131 -0.51 -23.54 -27.79
C ILE A 1131 -1.79 -22.68 -27.74
N THR A 1132 -2.20 -22.08 -28.87
CA THR A 1132 -3.48 -21.36 -28.97
C THR A 1132 -3.86 -20.99 -30.41
N CYS A 1133 -5.15 -21.05 -30.73
CA CYS A 1133 -5.72 -20.53 -31.98
C CYS A 1133 -6.24 -19.06 -31.92
N PHE A 1134 -6.20 -18.36 -33.06
CA PHE A 1134 -6.81 -17.04 -33.26
C PHE A 1134 -7.39 -16.84 -34.66
N HIS A 1135 -8.28 -15.85 -34.79
CA HIS A 1135 -8.92 -15.47 -36.05
C HIS A 1135 -8.51 -14.05 -36.46
N LEU A 1136 -8.17 -13.84 -37.73
CA LEU A 1136 -7.86 -12.52 -38.29
C LEU A 1136 -8.29 -12.44 -39.76
N ASP A 1137 -8.97 -11.35 -40.15
CA ASP A 1137 -9.45 -11.03 -41.50
C ASP A 1137 -10.18 -12.17 -42.25
N GLY A 1138 -10.81 -13.08 -41.50
CA GLY A 1138 -11.58 -14.21 -42.02
C GLY A 1138 -10.78 -15.52 -42.18
N ALA A 1139 -9.49 -15.52 -41.85
CA ALA A 1139 -8.67 -16.72 -41.75
C ALA A 1139 -8.51 -17.18 -40.29
N HIS A 1140 -8.26 -18.48 -40.10
CA HIS A 1140 -7.98 -19.11 -38.82
C HIS A 1140 -6.49 -19.49 -38.74
N TYR A 1141 -5.86 -19.18 -37.61
CA TYR A 1141 -4.44 -19.38 -37.36
C TYR A 1141 -4.23 -20.14 -36.06
N MET A 1142 -3.27 -21.06 -36.05
CA MET A 1142 -2.84 -21.82 -34.87
C MET A 1142 -1.40 -21.46 -34.53
N ILE A 1143 -1.15 -21.20 -33.25
CA ILE A 1143 0.20 -21.10 -32.70
C ILE A 1143 0.49 -22.45 -32.04
N TYR A 1144 1.60 -23.08 -32.42
CA TYR A 1144 1.98 -24.41 -31.95
C TYR A 1144 3.49 -24.47 -31.65
N THR A 1145 3.89 -25.42 -30.81
CA THR A 1145 5.31 -25.83 -30.67
C THR A 1145 5.52 -27.16 -31.39
N PRO A 1146 6.63 -27.35 -32.11
CA PRO A 1146 7.13 -28.68 -32.46
C PRO A 1146 7.23 -29.59 -31.23
N SER A 1147 7.14 -30.91 -31.46
CA SER A 1147 7.56 -31.93 -30.48
C SER A 1147 9.09 -31.95 -30.36
N ASP A 1148 9.80 -31.96 -31.49
CA ASP A 1148 11.26 -31.91 -31.55
C ASP A 1148 11.82 -30.59 -30.95
N PRO A 1149 12.85 -30.65 -30.09
CA PRO A 1149 13.45 -29.45 -29.52
C PRO A 1149 14.22 -28.65 -30.58
N LEU A 1150 13.90 -27.37 -30.73
CA LEU A 1150 14.64 -26.48 -31.64
C LEU A 1150 16.10 -26.31 -31.15
N LEU A 1151 17.05 -26.83 -31.94
CA LEU A 1151 18.48 -26.77 -31.67
C LEU A 1151 19.20 -25.83 -32.64
N PHE A 1152 20.07 -24.98 -32.10
CA PHE A 1152 21.00 -24.14 -32.84
C PHE A 1152 22.43 -24.63 -32.61
N VAL A 1153 23.20 -24.77 -33.70
CA VAL A 1153 24.65 -24.92 -33.61
C VAL A 1153 25.28 -23.53 -33.70
N ALA A 1154 25.97 -23.11 -32.64
CA ALA A 1154 26.67 -21.83 -32.60
C ALA A 1154 28.19 -22.03 -32.53
N VAL A 1155 28.93 -21.19 -33.25
CA VAL A 1155 30.40 -21.14 -33.25
C VAL A 1155 30.86 -19.77 -32.74
N LYS A 1156 32.01 -19.72 -32.07
CA LYS A 1156 32.62 -18.44 -31.69
C LYS A 1156 33.39 -17.83 -32.86
N ASP A 1157 33.11 -16.56 -33.16
CA ASP A 1157 33.91 -15.79 -34.10
C ASP A 1157 35.24 -15.30 -33.49
N GLN A 1158 36.02 -14.56 -34.28
CA GLN A 1158 37.37 -14.11 -33.90
C GLN A 1158 37.36 -13.03 -32.79
N ASP A 1159 36.24 -12.33 -32.59
CA ASP A 1159 36.04 -11.37 -31.51
C ASP A 1159 35.39 -12.02 -30.27
N GLY A 1160 35.00 -13.29 -30.37
CA GLY A 1160 34.47 -14.12 -29.29
C GLY A 1160 32.95 -14.07 -29.12
N GLN A 1161 32.22 -13.49 -30.08
CA GLN A 1161 30.75 -13.54 -30.11
C GLN A 1161 30.27 -14.89 -30.64
N LEU A 1162 29.06 -15.29 -30.27
CA LEU A 1162 28.40 -16.48 -30.80
C LEU A 1162 27.65 -16.13 -32.08
N GLN A 1163 27.99 -16.81 -33.17
CA GLN A 1163 27.28 -16.78 -34.46
C GLN A 1163 26.66 -18.17 -34.70
N ILE A 1164 25.55 -18.24 -35.44
CA ILE A 1164 25.05 -19.53 -35.95
C ILE A 1164 26.07 -20.10 -36.95
N ALA A 1165 26.25 -21.42 -36.96
CA ALA A 1165 27.10 -22.13 -37.92
C ALA A 1165 26.57 -21.97 -39.36
N ASP A 1166 27.48 -21.83 -40.33
CA ASP A 1166 27.14 -21.85 -41.76
C ASP A 1166 26.91 -23.29 -42.26
N ASP A 1167 26.24 -23.43 -43.42
CA ASP A 1167 25.88 -24.73 -44.01
C ASP A 1167 27.13 -25.65 -44.17
N ASP A 1168 28.24 -25.07 -44.64
CA ASP A 1168 29.59 -25.68 -44.74
C ASP A 1168 30.10 -26.28 -43.42
N LEU A 1169 29.64 -25.78 -42.27
CA LEU A 1169 30.00 -26.24 -40.93
C LEU A 1169 28.91 -27.14 -40.33
N LEU A 1170 27.63 -26.97 -40.69
CA LEU A 1170 26.55 -27.90 -40.32
C LEU A 1170 26.76 -29.29 -40.94
N GLU A 1171 27.36 -29.38 -42.13
CA GLU A 1171 27.80 -30.65 -42.74
C GLU A 1171 29.02 -31.32 -42.04
N ASP A 1172 29.63 -30.71 -41.02
CA ASP A 1172 30.78 -31.31 -40.33
C ASP A 1172 30.36 -32.58 -39.55
N PRO A 1173 31.01 -33.74 -39.75
CA PRO A 1173 30.64 -35.00 -39.08
C PRO A 1173 30.63 -34.93 -37.55
N ALA A 1174 31.40 -34.02 -36.93
CA ALA A 1174 31.41 -33.82 -35.49
C ALA A 1174 30.26 -32.92 -35.00
N ILE A 1175 29.60 -32.18 -35.89
CA ILE A 1175 28.36 -31.45 -35.62
C ILE A 1175 27.15 -32.37 -35.80
N ILE A 1176 27.07 -33.12 -36.90
CA ILE A 1176 26.02 -34.12 -37.13
C ILE A 1176 25.98 -35.12 -35.95
N SER A 1177 27.12 -35.75 -35.63
CA SER A 1177 27.24 -36.66 -34.48
C SER A 1177 26.95 -36.01 -33.11
N ALA A 1178 27.01 -34.68 -32.98
CA ALA A 1178 26.68 -33.99 -31.74
C ALA A 1178 25.19 -33.61 -31.64
N ILE A 1179 24.48 -33.53 -32.77
CA ILE A 1179 23.02 -33.42 -32.86
C ILE A 1179 22.40 -34.81 -32.64
N ASP A 1180 22.86 -35.82 -33.40
CA ASP A 1180 22.38 -37.21 -33.30
C ASP A 1180 22.42 -37.72 -31.85
N GLU A 1181 23.57 -37.56 -31.16
CA GLU A 1181 23.73 -37.97 -29.75
C GLU A 1181 22.85 -37.19 -28.76
N GLU A 1182 22.36 -35.99 -29.10
CA GLU A 1182 21.45 -35.22 -28.24
C GLU A 1182 19.99 -35.64 -28.49
N THR A 1183 19.62 -35.93 -29.74
CA THR A 1183 18.30 -36.45 -30.12
C THR A 1183 18.09 -37.88 -29.60
N GLU A 1184 19.05 -38.79 -29.80
CA GLU A 1184 19.02 -40.14 -29.21
C GLU A 1184 18.94 -40.08 -27.67
N PHE A 1185 19.56 -39.09 -27.03
CA PHE A 1185 19.52 -38.94 -25.57
C PHE A 1185 18.15 -38.49 -25.05
N ASN A 1186 17.45 -37.58 -25.74
CA ASN A 1186 16.09 -37.18 -25.33
C ASN A 1186 15.12 -38.37 -25.41
N ALA A 1187 15.12 -39.09 -26.53
CA ALA A 1187 14.29 -40.28 -26.73
C ALA A 1187 14.54 -41.39 -25.67
N LEU A 1188 15.80 -41.57 -25.24
CA LEU A 1188 16.14 -42.51 -24.16
C LEU A 1188 15.68 -42.04 -22.78
N VAL A 1189 15.62 -40.72 -22.54
CA VAL A 1189 15.07 -40.16 -21.28
C VAL A 1189 13.54 -40.27 -21.26
N GLU A 1190 12.89 -40.14 -22.41
CA GLU A 1190 11.44 -40.35 -22.58
C GLU A 1190 11.09 -41.84 -22.40
N GLU A 1191 11.83 -42.78 -22.99
CA GLU A 1191 11.70 -44.22 -22.68
C GLU A 1191 11.89 -44.52 -21.18
N GLU A 1192 12.88 -43.94 -20.51
CA GLU A 1192 13.10 -44.16 -19.07
C GLU A 1192 11.98 -43.54 -18.21
N ALA A 1193 11.41 -42.40 -18.62
CA ALA A 1193 10.27 -41.78 -17.95
C ALA A 1193 8.98 -42.61 -18.11
N ALA A 1194 8.66 -43.05 -19.32
CA ALA A 1194 7.51 -43.92 -19.59
C ALA A 1194 7.65 -45.29 -18.87
N LEU A 1195 8.88 -45.83 -18.76
CA LEU A 1195 9.16 -47.03 -17.97
C LEU A 1195 8.95 -46.78 -16.46
N LEU A 1196 9.27 -45.58 -15.97
CA LEU A 1196 9.04 -45.18 -14.57
C LEU A 1196 7.54 -45.00 -14.25
N GLU A 1197 6.76 -44.38 -15.13
CA GLU A 1197 5.30 -44.29 -14.95
C GLU A 1197 4.63 -45.67 -15.03
N SER A 1198 5.06 -46.52 -15.98
CA SER A 1198 4.66 -47.93 -16.07
C SER A 1198 4.94 -48.72 -14.78
N LEU A 1199 6.07 -48.43 -14.11
CA LEU A 1199 6.43 -49.01 -12.81
C LEU A 1199 5.75 -48.35 -11.59
N MET A 1200 5.10 -47.20 -11.76
CA MET A 1200 4.39 -46.47 -10.71
C MET A 1200 2.86 -46.55 -10.82
N GLY A 1201 2.31 -46.98 -11.97
CA GLY A 1201 0.88 -47.14 -12.21
C GLY A 1201 0.20 -48.31 -11.49
N GLU A 1202 0.95 -49.27 -10.94
CA GLU A 1202 0.41 -50.33 -10.06
C GLU A 1202 0.83 -50.13 -8.59
N ARG A 1203 0.22 -49.16 -7.88
CA ARG A 1203 0.22 -49.14 -6.40
C ARG A 1203 -0.84 -48.29 -5.71
#